data_AF-A0A1G3UFX8-F1
#
_entry.id   AF-A0A1G3UFX8-F1
#
_cell.length_a   1.000
_cell.length_b   1.000
_cell.length_c   1.000
_cell.angle_alpha   90.00
_cell.angle_beta   90.00
_cell.angle_gamma   90.00
#
_symmetry.space_group_name_H-M   'P 1'
#
loop_
_entity.id
_entity.type
_entity.pdbx_description
1 polymer ?
#
loop_
_entity_poly.entity_id
_entity_poly.type
_entity_poly.pdbx_seq_one_letter_code
_entity_poly.pdbx_strand_id
1 'polypeptide(L)'
;MFASDLGDILENKDKLLTQTYFELQRYFEDKYGNDTVVFMEIGTFFEVYEVNNDDMQIGKAKEIAELLNIQLTKKNKNIVQNSDRNPLLAGVPAVSFDRYLSRLISEQKYTVIVVKQKGNPPKISRYIAQIVSPGTNFDYVIDNDDNYIVSILVDKHRDIYVVGYSAIDVTTGKTWLYESHGTSEDPSYALDEIFNLLNVNRTSEIVVTFLDGVEDQRHAMHYLEIPEHYNYSVNNQRPRVEFQNELFRQVYQIHSLLSPIEHLDLERSPMITESLAILIHFVIEHDIHIVQKLNYPKIIDNRRFMYLGNSALDQMGVISKDKKEFTLLKMLDKSSTAIGRRLLKERLLNPIIEKDELERRYNLIERVSSHVRYLDEVMRGIYDLQRLSRRLYLGRLHPFEMNHIYESMLSIKELIQYAKKHKIQKIHFHESEVDEFLRDISKSIDLDVSRRFTNATIDENFLMSGVDEAIDTLVKENSTMLIVFEDIMSKIETLLESSNSSSTNSLVTLGLLEKEGYYISLSKNRFSMIETEFSKREDFKDFAVKKLTNSVKITSAFTDTLSDNIMKNRRKIVSLAKERYIALQEVYERRYSLLFDRIISYVADLDVGVSSSKVAQEYKHSRPMIIDVKSDENFMQIMQLRHPLIEIQTGSGIYVPNDIVMGNRDYMDLPHPKTVMLDVNVHDGHEINGVLLYGINSSGKSSLMKSIGLATLMAQSGFFVSAAVMKFSLFDSLFTRIVSRDNLAKGLSTFAVEMLELKNIFNRATVRSLILGDEISHGTETLSGVAIVSSAIIKLSRLRSIFLFATHLHQLSTMKEIRVLKNVVDLHLSVEYDELEDKLLFNRVLQNGSGSSIYGLEFAKSLHMDSDFLDTANKIRKRLARDFDELELLVKKKTSKYNKELYVTKCVICGDMAEDVHHINHKSLADESGFIGHFHKDSKHNLIPLCREHHKAIHDGKIRVGGFVMTSKGLELTYEEQISKVKNKIVEEPQINGFVLDDW
;
A
#
# COMPACT_ATOMS: atom_id res chain seq x y z
N MET A 1 16.17 -14.14 31.90
CA MET A 1 16.52 -15.48 31.40
C MET A 1 17.39 -15.39 30.15
N PHE A 2 17.05 -14.57 29.14
CA PHE A 2 17.84 -14.46 27.89
C PHE A 2 19.28 -13.95 28.00
N ALA A 3 19.62 -13.13 29.00
CA ALA A 3 20.98 -12.58 29.14
C ALA A 3 22.02 -13.60 29.67
N SER A 4 21.59 -14.67 30.36
CA SER A 4 22.53 -15.67 30.89
C SER A 4 23.11 -16.54 29.78
N ASP A 5 22.25 -17.06 28.90
CA ASP A 5 22.64 -18.04 27.88
C ASP A 5 23.55 -17.41 26.81
N LEU A 6 23.32 -16.14 26.50
CA LEU A 6 24.10 -15.38 25.53
C LEU A 6 25.47 -14.96 26.07
N GLY A 7 25.52 -14.61 27.36
CA GLY A 7 26.78 -14.41 28.09
C GLY A 7 27.62 -15.68 28.10
N ASP A 8 26.99 -16.82 28.38
CA ASP A 8 27.66 -18.12 28.40
C ASP A 8 28.26 -18.49 27.03
N ILE A 9 27.56 -18.20 25.92
CA ILE A 9 28.09 -18.43 24.56
C ILE A 9 29.30 -17.52 24.28
N LEU A 10 29.20 -16.22 24.57
CA LEU A 10 30.23 -15.22 24.24
C LEU A 10 31.48 -15.32 25.12
N GLU A 11 31.32 -15.77 26.37
CA GLU A 11 32.42 -15.89 27.35
C GLU A 11 33.08 -17.28 27.36
N ASN A 12 32.55 -18.25 26.60
CA ASN A 12 33.11 -19.60 26.53
C ASN A 12 34.51 -19.60 25.88
N LYS A 13 35.55 -19.80 26.69
CA LYS A 13 36.95 -19.83 26.25
C LYS A 13 37.42 -21.20 25.78
N ASP A 14 36.64 -22.25 25.97
CA ASP A 14 37.00 -23.63 25.61
C ASP A 14 36.70 -23.96 24.14
N LYS A 15 35.95 -23.08 23.44
CA LYS A 15 35.56 -23.24 22.04
C LYS A 15 36.36 -22.36 21.10
N LEU A 16 36.49 -22.81 19.84
CA LEU A 16 37.04 -21.98 18.77
C LEU A 16 36.08 -20.83 18.46
N LEU A 17 36.63 -19.70 18.02
CA LEU A 17 35.84 -18.51 17.67
C LEU A 17 34.80 -18.80 16.58
N THR A 18 35.14 -19.66 15.61
CA THR A 18 34.20 -20.09 14.57
C THR A 18 33.07 -20.96 15.12
N GLN A 19 33.32 -21.75 16.16
CA GLN A 19 32.28 -22.54 16.83
C GLN A 19 31.34 -21.64 17.63
N THR A 20 31.88 -20.67 18.37
CA THR A 20 31.08 -19.63 19.03
C THR A 20 30.23 -18.85 18.04
N TYR A 21 30.77 -18.52 16.85
CA TYR A 21 29.99 -17.90 15.79
C TYR A 21 28.79 -18.74 15.37
N PHE A 22 28.97 -20.04 15.12
CA PHE A 22 27.85 -20.88 14.67
C PHE A 22 26.81 -21.14 15.75
N GLU A 23 27.21 -21.12 17.03
CA GLU A 23 26.25 -21.15 18.15
C GLU A 23 25.41 -19.88 18.21
N LEU A 24 26.02 -18.71 18.03
CA LEU A 24 25.28 -17.45 17.90
C LEU A 24 24.36 -17.45 16.68
N GLN A 25 24.85 -17.94 15.54
CA GLN A 25 24.07 -18.03 14.31
C GLN A 25 22.81 -18.88 14.53
N ARG A 26 22.92 -20.07 15.13
CA ARG A 26 21.74 -20.92 15.46
C ARG A 26 20.80 -20.22 16.42
N TYR A 27 21.34 -19.67 17.50
CA TYR A 27 20.55 -18.99 18.52
C TYR A 27 19.67 -17.88 17.92
N PHE A 28 20.24 -17.09 17.01
CA PHE A 28 19.53 -15.99 16.39
C PHE A 28 18.64 -16.41 15.21
N GLU A 29 18.99 -17.47 14.47
CA GLU A 29 18.10 -18.08 13.47
C GLU A 29 16.84 -18.67 14.11
N ASP A 30 16.98 -19.35 15.26
CA ASP A 30 15.84 -19.90 16.01
C ASP A 30 14.92 -18.78 16.54
N LYS A 31 15.47 -17.60 16.82
CA LYS A 31 14.74 -16.48 17.41
C LYS A 31 14.09 -15.55 16.37
N TYR A 32 14.84 -15.15 15.34
CA TYR A 32 14.42 -14.16 14.35
C TYR A 32 14.15 -14.76 12.96
N GLY A 33 14.30 -16.07 12.82
CA GLY A 33 14.07 -16.79 11.58
C GLY A 33 15.32 -16.96 10.72
N ASN A 34 15.16 -17.72 9.64
CA ASN A 34 16.27 -18.16 8.79
C ASN A 34 17.01 -17.04 8.06
N ASP A 35 16.44 -15.83 7.95
CA ASP A 35 17.08 -14.68 7.31
C ASP A 35 17.90 -13.83 8.29
N THR A 36 18.60 -14.51 9.19
CA THR A 36 19.45 -13.88 10.21
C THR A 36 20.93 -14.01 9.88
N VAL A 37 21.74 -12.98 10.11
CA VAL A 37 23.18 -12.95 9.79
C VAL A 37 23.98 -12.38 10.95
N VAL A 38 25.00 -13.11 11.42
CA VAL A 38 25.95 -12.60 12.41
C VAL A 38 27.18 -11.99 11.70
N PHE A 39 27.56 -10.77 12.07
CA PHE A 39 28.85 -10.17 11.76
C PHE A 39 29.69 -10.10 13.03
N MET A 40 30.87 -10.73 13.01
CA MET A 40 31.75 -10.77 14.17
C MET A 40 33.03 -9.96 13.94
N GLU A 41 33.30 -9.01 14.82
CA GLU A 41 34.51 -8.19 14.78
C GLU A 41 35.74 -9.03 15.16
N ILE A 42 36.70 -9.10 14.25
CA ILE A 42 37.95 -9.83 14.40
C ILE A 42 39.08 -8.94 13.89
N GLY A 43 39.83 -8.36 14.82
CA GLY A 43 40.91 -7.43 14.49
C GLY A 43 40.38 -6.14 13.85
N THR A 44 40.71 -5.92 12.57
CA THR A 44 40.30 -4.73 11.80
C THR A 44 39.18 -5.01 10.80
N PHE A 45 38.55 -6.19 10.89
CA PHE A 45 37.50 -6.64 9.98
C PHE A 45 36.27 -7.12 10.76
N PHE A 46 35.11 -7.04 10.12
CA PHE A 46 33.93 -7.84 10.46
C PHE A 46 33.85 -9.04 9.53
N GLU A 47 33.72 -10.23 10.09
CA GLU A 47 33.70 -11.50 9.34
C GLU A 47 32.34 -12.22 9.49
N VAL A 48 31.95 -12.94 8.44
CA VAL A 48 30.76 -13.81 8.34
C VAL A 48 31.22 -15.18 7.87
N TYR A 49 30.64 -16.24 8.41
CA TYR A 49 31.06 -17.62 8.13
C TYR A 49 29.92 -18.50 7.60
N GLU A 50 30.30 -19.56 6.87
CA GLU A 50 29.40 -20.60 6.38
C GLU A 50 30.06 -21.98 6.39
N VAL A 51 29.33 -22.97 6.88
CA VAL A 51 29.60 -24.39 6.68
C VAL A 51 28.49 -24.95 5.81
N ASN A 52 28.88 -25.59 4.71
CA ASN A 52 27.98 -26.16 3.73
C ASN A 52 28.59 -27.50 3.27
N ASN A 53 28.33 -28.54 4.05
CA ASN A 53 28.72 -29.92 3.79
C ASN A 53 27.55 -30.87 4.12
N ASP A 54 27.75 -32.18 3.94
CA ASP A 54 26.70 -33.19 4.15
C ASP A 54 26.23 -33.29 5.62
N ASP A 55 27.08 -32.88 6.57
CA ASP A 55 26.81 -32.99 8.02
C ASP A 55 26.19 -31.71 8.62
N MET A 56 26.49 -30.55 8.02
CA MET A 56 26.19 -29.24 8.57
C MET A 56 25.99 -28.20 7.46
N GLN A 57 24.84 -27.53 7.49
CA GLN A 57 24.49 -26.42 6.61
C GLN A 57 24.07 -25.25 7.49
N ILE A 58 24.98 -24.30 7.71
CA ILE A 58 24.75 -23.13 8.56
C ILE A 58 25.57 -21.93 8.12
N GLY A 59 25.02 -20.74 8.33
CA GLY A 59 25.66 -19.48 8.00
C GLY A 59 25.44 -19.09 6.55
N LYS A 60 25.85 -17.86 6.21
CA LYS A 60 25.43 -17.18 4.98
C LYS A 60 26.57 -16.46 4.26
N ALA A 61 27.83 -16.85 4.50
CA ALA A 61 28.99 -16.15 3.95
C ALA A 61 28.97 -16.05 2.42
N LYS A 62 28.52 -17.08 1.69
CA LYS A 62 28.40 -17.05 0.24
C LYS A 62 27.33 -16.07 -0.23
N GLU A 63 26.14 -16.15 0.35
CA GLU A 63 25.00 -15.27 0.05
C GLU A 63 25.38 -13.79 0.29
N ILE A 64 26.01 -13.50 1.43
CA ILE A 64 26.49 -12.16 1.79
C ILE A 64 27.64 -11.69 0.89
N ALA A 65 28.53 -12.60 0.49
CA ALA A 65 29.63 -12.26 -0.43
C ALA A 65 29.11 -11.80 -1.79
N GLU A 66 28.15 -12.53 -2.36
CA GLU A 66 27.49 -12.19 -3.63
C GLU A 66 26.74 -10.85 -3.52
N LEU A 67 25.95 -10.67 -2.46
CA LEU A 67 25.14 -9.47 -2.24
C LEU A 67 25.99 -8.21 -2.06
N LEU A 68 27.03 -8.28 -1.24
CA LEU A 68 27.92 -7.14 -0.97
C LEU A 68 29.01 -6.97 -2.04
N ASN A 69 29.11 -7.89 -2.99
CA ASN A 69 30.19 -7.96 -3.99
C ASN A 69 31.58 -7.96 -3.33
N ILE A 70 31.78 -8.86 -2.38
CA ILE A 70 33.05 -9.07 -1.65
C ILE A 70 33.59 -10.47 -1.89
N GLN A 71 34.89 -10.66 -1.66
CA GLN A 71 35.54 -11.93 -1.95
C GLN A 71 35.19 -13.01 -0.92
N LEU A 72 34.66 -14.15 -1.39
CA LEU A 72 34.50 -15.37 -0.61
C LEU A 72 35.83 -16.16 -0.57
N THR A 73 36.28 -16.55 0.61
CA THR A 73 37.49 -17.35 0.84
C THR A 73 37.25 -18.42 1.93
N LYS A 74 38.27 -19.16 2.33
CA LYS A 74 38.26 -20.01 3.53
C LYS A 74 39.10 -19.39 4.63
N LYS A 75 38.79 -19.69 5.90
CA LYS A 75 39.57 -19.18 7.06
C LYS A 75 41.04 -19.62 6.97
N ASN A 76 41.28 -20.87 6.59
CA ASN A 76 42.60 -21.39 6.22
C ASN A 76 42.58 -21.93 4.79
N LYS A 77 43.26 -21.23 3.88
CA LYS A 77 43.34 -21.59 2.44
C LYS A 77 44.00 -22.95 2.18
N ASN A 78 44.81 -23.44 3.12
CA ASN A 78 45.54 -24.70 2.98
C ASN A 78 44.67 -25.93 3.30
N ILE A 79 43.52 -25.74 3.93
CA ILE A 79 42.60 -26.82 4.30
C ILE A 79 41.45 -26.82 3.30
N VAL A 80 41.30 -27.93 2.57
CA VAL A 80 40.26 -28.08 1.53
C VAL A 80 38.88 -28.32 2.15
N GLN A 81 38.81 -29.04 3.25
CA GLN A 81 37.55 -29.38 3.91
C GLN A 81 36.88 -28.12 4.49
N ASN A 82 35.58 -28.00 4.23
CA ASN A 82 34.71 -27.01 4.85
C ASN A 82 34.08 -27.64 6.10
N SER A 83 34.35 -27.04 7.26
CA SER A 83 33.87 -27.50 8.57
C SER A 83 33.77 -26.33 9.54
N ASP A 84 33.19 -26.55 10.72
CA ASP A 84 33.13 -25.57 11.82
C ASP A 84 34.51 -25.02 12.23
N ARG A 85 35.59 -25.79 12.03
CA ARG A 85 36.98 -25.38 12.29
C ARG A 85 37.63 -24.65 11.12
N ASN A 86 37.15 -24.86 9.88
CA ASN A 86 37.64 -24.19 8.69
C ASN A 86 36.47 -23.81 7.74
N PRO A 87 35.64 -22.83 8.12
CA PRO A 87 34.48 -22.45 7.34
C PRO A 87 34.86 -21.61 6.11
N LEU A 88 33.89 -21.44 5.20
CA LEU A 88 33.91 -20.35 4.24
C LEU A 88 33.80 -19.02 5.01
N LEU A 89 34.48 -18.00 4.51
CA LEU A 89 34.60 -16.68 5.12
C LEU A 89 34.38 -15.60 4.06
N ALA A 90 33.61 -14.58 4.44
CA ALA A 90 33.57 -13.29 3.81
C ALA A 90 33.77 -12.21 4.87
N GLY A 91 34.34 -11.05 4.52
CA GLY A 91 34.57 -10.01 5.51
C GLY A 91 34.79 -8.62 4.91
N VAL A 92 34.55 -7.60 5.73
CA VAL A 92 34.66 -6.18 5.36
C VAL A 92 35.49 -5.42 6.40
N PRO A 93 36.26 -4.39 6.00
CA PRO A 93 37.01 -3.57 6.96
C PRO A 93 36.10 -2.85 7.96
N ALA A 94 36.50 -2.80 9.23
CA ALA A 94 35.72 -2.19 10.31
C ALA A 94 35.45 -0.68 10.06
N VAL A 95 36.41 0.03 9.47
CA VAL A 95 36.30 1.46 9.13
C VAL A 95 35.24 1.77 8.07
N SER A 96 34.81 0.77 7.29
CA SER A 96 33.80 0.92 6.24
C SER A 96 32.56 0.06 6.47
N PHE A 97 32.43 -0.56 7.64
CA PHE A 97 31.37 -1.52 7.96
C PHE A 97 29.96 -0.91 7.79
N ASP A 98 29.73 0.31 8.28
CA ASP A 98 28.42 0.98 8.21
C ASP A 98 27.90 1.12 6.78
N ARG A 99 28.79 1.30 5.80
CA ARG A 99 28.43 1.36 4.38
C ARG A 99 27.87 0.03 3.88
N TYR A 100 28.48 -1.08 4.28
CA TYR A 100 28.02 -2.43 3.90
C TYR A 100 26.75 -2.82 4.63
N LEU A 101 26.66 -2.48 5.93
CA LEU A 101 25.47 -2.70 6.73
C LEU A 101 24.26 -1.95 6.14
N SER A 102 24.43 -0.68 5.76
CA SER A 102 23.38 0.11 5.07
C SER A 102 22.87 -0.60 3.81
N ARG A 103 23.76 -1.18 3.00
CA ARG A 103 23.39 -1.91 1.79
C ARG A 103 22.63 -3.19 2.11
N LEU A 104 23.07 -3.95 3.12
CA LEU A 104 22.40 -5.18 3.52
C LEU A 104 20.97 -4.92 4.04
N ILE A 105 20.80 -3.87 4.84
CA ILE A 105 19.48 -3.49 5.38
C ILE A 105 18.55 -2.97 4.28
N SER A 106 19.10 -2.34 3.23
CA SER A 106 18.30 -1.84 2.09
C SER A 106 17.61 -2.94 1.28
N GLU A 107 18.07 -4.19 1.41
CA GLU A 107 17.42 -5.37 0.80
C GLU A 107 16.12 -5.75 1.53
N GLN A 108 15.87 -5.21 2.73
CA GLN A 108 14.66 -5.47 3.53
C GLN A 108 14.39 -6.95 3.81
N LYS A 109 15.46 -7.74 3.90
CA LYS A 109 15.39 -9.19 4.09
C LYS A 109 16.01 -9.65 5.42
N TYR A 110 17.20 -9.17 5.76
CA TYR A 110 18.00 -9.76 6.84
C TYR A 110 17.86 -9.05 8.17
N THR A 111 17.85 -9.84 9.25
CA THR A 111 18.17 -9.38 10.60
C THR A 111 19.65 -9.57 10.87
N VAL A 112 20.36 -8.49 11.19
CA VAL A 112 21.83 -8.43 11.24
C VAL A 112 22.30 -8.23 12.68
N ILE A 113 23.11 -9.15 13.18
CA ILE A 113 23.64 -9.15 14.55
C ILE A 113 25.09 -8.73 14.48
N VAL A 114 25.44 -7.62 15.13
CA VAL A 114 26.79 -7.07 15.14
C VAL A 114 27.45 -7.38 16.47
N VAL A 115 28.48 -8.24 16.44
CA VAL A 115 29.29 -8.59 17.61
C VAL A 115 30.59 -7.80 17.57
N LYS A 116 30.83 -6.98 18.58
CA LYS A 116 32.08 -6.21 18.74
C LYS A 116 32.97 -6.79 19.81
N GLN A 117 34.23 -6.37 19.80
CA GLN A 117 35.21 -6.74 20.81
C GLN A 117 35.65 -5.55 21.67
N LYS A 118 35.90 -5.78 22.95
CA LYS A 118 36.40 -4.80 23.92
C LYS A 118 37.61 -5.34 24.67
N GLY A 119 38.62 -4.49 24.85
CA GLY A 119 39.88 -4.81 25.54
C GLY A 119 41.06 -4.97 24.58
N ASN A 120 42.26 -5.03 25.14
CA ASN A 120 43.50 -5.20 24.38
C ASN A 120 43.93 -6.68 24.41
N PRO A 121 44.49 -7.22 23.32
CA PRO A 121 45.10 -8.56 23.33
C PRO A 121 46.07 -8.72 24.53
N PRO A 122 46.01 -9.83 25.28
CA PRO A 122 45.17 -11.02 25.09
C PRO A 122 43.79 -10.96 25.79
N LYS A 123 43.48 -9.90 26.54
CA LYS A 123 42.22 -9.75 27.31
C LYS A 123 41.13 -9.11 26.46
N ILE A 124 40.59 -9.89 25.52
CA ILE A 124 39.49 -9.48 24.65
C ILE A 124 38.18 -10.12 25.14
N SER A 125 37.15 -9.30 25.33
CA SER A 125 35.77 -9.70 25.60
C SER A 125 34.89 -9.37 24.39
N ARG A 126 33.88 -10.19 24.10
CA ARG A 126 32.94 -9.95 23.00
C ARG A 126 31.55 -9.65 23.55
N TYR A 127 30.84 -8.78 22.86
CA TYR A 127 29.48 -8.39 23.22
C TYR A 127 28.69 -8.06 21.96
N ILE A 128 27.37 -8.21 22.05
CA ILE A 128 26.47 -7.75 20.99
C ILE A 128 26.41 -6.23 21.07
N ALA A 129 26.88 -5.57 20.02
CA ALA A 129 26.86 -4.12 19.93
C ALA A 129 25.53 -3.60 19.41
N GLN A 130 24.92 -4.31 18.46
CA GLN A 130 23.70 -3.89 17.79
C GLN A 130 23.02 -5.08 17.13
N ILE A 131 21.69 -5.07 17.11
CA ILE A 131 20.89 -5.95 16.24
C ILE A 131 20.04 -5.02 15.36
N VAL A 132 20.10 -5.21 14.05
CA VAL A 132 19.39 -4.37 13.08
C VAL A 132 18.56 -5.24 12.15
N SER A 133 17.26 -5.06 12.18
CA SER A 133 16.30 -5.73 11.28
C SER A 133 15.69 -4.72 10.30
N PRO A 134 14.94 -5.16 9.27
CA PRO A 134 14.22 -4.26 8.38
C PRO A 134 13.27 -3.31 9.13
N GLY A 135 12.56 -3.82 10.14
CA GLY A 135 11.61 -3.05 10.95
C GLY A 135 12.23 -2.19 12.04
N THR A 136 13.48 -2.45 12.45
CA THR A 136 14.19 -1.70 13.52
C THR A 136 15.29 -0.78 12.99
N ASN A 137 15.41 -0.65 11.67
CA ASN A 137 16.36 0.27 11.06
C ASN A 137 15.99 1.73 11.31
N PHE A 138 16.67 2.39 12.24
CA PHE A 138 16.51 3.82 12.54
C PHE A 138 17.60 4.71 11.89
N ASP A 139 18.86 4.25 11.89
CA ASP A 139 19.99 5.05 11.42
C ASP A 139 20.18 4.98 9.89
N TYR A 140 19.84 3.85 9.26
CA TYR A 140 20.16 3.53 7.87
C TYR A 140 18.94 3.65 6.93
N VAL A 141 17.93 4.43 7.30
CA VAL A 141 16.71 4.59 6.49
C VAL A 141 17.00 5.49 5.29
N ILE A 142 16.91 4.91 4.08
CA ILE A 142 17.16 5.63 2.81
C ILE A 142 15.84 6.15 2.22
N ASP A 143 14.73 5.45 2.44
CA ASP A 143 13.43 5.79 1.88
C ASP A 143 12.69 6.81 2.76
N ASN A 144 11.96 7.73 2.16
CA ASN A 144 11.18 8.76 2.88
C ASN A 144 9.78 8.26 3.33
N ASP A 145 9.44 7.02 3.00
CA ASP A 145 8.20 6.35 3.43
C ASP A 145 8.22 5.89 4.89
N ASP A 146 7.05 5.60 5.46
CA ASP A 146 6.94 5.01 6.80
C ASP A 146 7.65 3.64 6.88
N ASN A 147 8.19 3.32 8.08
CA ASN A 147 8.79 2.02 8.38
C ASN A 147 8.12 1.43 9.62
N TYR A 148 7.00 0.72 9.45
CA TYR A 148 6.27 0.13 10.55
C TYR A 148 6.81 -1.26 10.90
N ILE A 149 7.02 -1.49 12.19
CA ILE A 149 7.09 -2.82 12.79
C ILE A 149 5.76 -3.11 13.48
N VAL A 150 5.23 -4.31 13.28
CA VAL A 150 3.90 -4.71 13.74
C VAL A 150 3.99 -5.91 14.67
N SER A 151 3.16 -5.94 15.72
CA SER A 151 2.83 -7.16 16.44
C SER A 151 1.36 -7.51 16.24
N ILE A 152 1.09 -8.80 16.05
CA ILE A 152 -0.25 -9.36 15.92
C ILE A 152 -0.41 -10.45 16.97
N LEU A 153 -1.40 -10.29 17.85
CA LEU A 153 -1.81 -11.32 18.80
C LEU A 153 -3.12 -11.93 18.32
N VAL A 154 -3.11 -13.22 17.98
CA VAL A 154 -4.25 -13.92 17.41
C VAL A 154 -4.81 -14.93 18.42
N ASP A 155 -6.10 -14.83 18.67
CA ASP A 155 -6.89 -15.79 19.41
C ASP A 155 -8.03 -16.34 18.54
N LYS A 156 -8.52 -17.53 18.88
CA LYS A 156 -9.64 -18.17 18.19
C LYS A 156 -10.53 -18.90 19.19
N HIS A 157 -11.76 -18.41 19.34
CA HIS A 157 -12.76 -19.01 20.24
C HIS A 157 -14.02 -19.40 19.46
N ARG A 158 -14.38 -20.69 19.50
CA ARG A 158 -15.55 -21.26 18.76
C ARG A 158 -15.58 -20.85 17.29
N ASP A 159 -14.44 -21.01 16.62
CA ASP A 159 -14.20 -20.61 15.23
C ASP A 159 -14.20 -19.11 14.91
N ILE A 160 -14.38 -18.24 15.91
CA ILE A 160 -14.34 -16.79 15.75
C ILE A 160 -12.93 -16.28 16.08
N TYR A 161 -12.32 -15.55 15.14
CA TYR A 161 -11.03 -14.90 15.37
C TYR A 161 -11.19 -13.63 16.20
N VAL A 162 -10.27 -13.44 17.13
CA VAL A 162 -10.06 -12.18 17.86
C VAL A 162 -8.60 -11.80 17.69
N VAL A 163 -8.34 -10.55 17.33
CA VAL A 163 -6.98 -10.11 16.99
C VAL A 163 -6.67 -8.77 17.65
N GLY A 164 -5.54 -8.72 18.34
CA GLY A 164 -4.88 -7.50 18.78
C GLY A 164 -3.78 -7.12 17.81
N TYR A 165 -3.76 -5.87 17.38
CA TYR A 165 -2.77 -5.30 16.47
C TYR A 165 -2.09 -4.10 17.13
N SER A 166 -0.77 -4.08 17.06
CA SER A 166 0.05 -2.94 17.46
C SER A 166 1.06 -2.63 16.39
N ALA A 167 1.27 -1.36 16.06
CA ALA A 167 2.26 -0.92 15.09
C ALA A 167 3.07 0.25 15.63
N ILE A 168 4.38 0.23 15.43
CA ILE A 168 5.28 1.34 15.76
C ILE A 168 6.02 1.74 14.48
N ASP A 169 5.94 3.01 14.10
CA ASP A 169 6.87 3.58 13.13
C ASP A 169 8.14 3.98 13.88
N VAL A 170 9.20 3.21 13.71
CA VAL A 170 10.46 3.41 14.43
C VAL A 170 11.11 4.76 14.09
N THR A 171 10.81 5.32 12.91
CA THR A 171 11.43 6.57 12.44
C THR A 171 10.75 7.82 12.96
N THR A 172 9.47 7.72 13.36
CA THR A 172 8.68 8.88 13.85
C THR A 172 8.18 8.70 15.29
N GLY A 173 8.22 7.49 15.83
CA GLY A 173 7.72 7.15 17.17
C GLY A 173 6.20 7.13 17.28
N LYS A 174 5.46 7.14 16.15
CA LYS A 174 4.00 6.96 16.13
C LYS A 174 3.65 5.51 16.48
N THR A 175 2.66 5.34 17.35
CA THR A 175 2.14 4.03 17.75
C THR A 175 0.65 3.93 17.48
N TRP A 176 0.24 2.90 16.77
CA TRP A 176 -1.16 2.59 16.44
C TRP A 176 -1.57 1.27 17.06
N LEU A 177 -2.77 1.23 17.63
CA LEU A 177 -3.36 0.05 18.23
C LEU A 177 -4.72 -0.23 17.61
N TYR A 178 -5.06 -1.50 17.43
CA TYR A 178 -6.38 -1.91 16.95
C TYR A 178 -6.78 -3.28 17.48
N GLU A 179 -8.00 -3.39 18.02
CA GLU A 179 -8.56 -4.65 18.50
C GLU A 179 -9.82 -4.95 17.69
N SER A 180 -9.92 -6.15 17.13
CA SER A 180 -11.10 -6.58 16.38
C SER A 180 -11.46 -8.02 16.67
N HIS A 181 -12.75 -8.32 16.55
CA HIS A 181 -13.30 -9.66 16.73
C HIS A 181 -14.31 -9.96 15.62
N GLY A 182 -14.32 -11.22 15.17
CA GLY A 182 -15.36 -11.71 14.28
C GLY A 182 -16.69 -11.95 14.98
N THR A 183 -17.67 -12.42 14.21
CA THR A 183 -18.96 -12.91 14.71
C THR A 183 -19.18 -14.35 14.26
N SER A 184 -20.21 -15.02 14.75
CA SER A 184 -20.56 -16.37 14.27
C SER A 184 -20.94 -16.39 12.78
N GLU A 185 -21.49 -15.28 12.26
CA GLU A 185 -21.87 -15.14 10.85
C GLU A 185 -20.68 -14.72 9.99
N ASP A 186 -19.71 -14.03 10.59
CA ASP A 186 -18.51 -13.51 9.96
C ASP A 186 -17.24 -13.72 10.82
N PRO A 187 -16.74 -14.98 10.91
CA PRO A 187 -15.69 -15.32 11.86
C PRO A 187 -14.32 -14.73 11.50
N SER A 188 -14.10 -14.40 10.23
CA SER A 188 -12.83 -13.90 9.69
C SER A 188 -12.73 -12.37 9.62
N TYR A 189 -13.77 -11.63 10.06
CA TYR A 189 -13.77 -10.16 10.03
C TYR A 189 -12.52 -9.53 10.65
N ALA A 190 -12.08 -10.04 11.80
CA ALA A 190 -10.87 -9.54 12.46
C ALA A 190 -9.61 -9.70 11.59
N LEU A 191 -9.48 -10.83 10.87
CA LEU A 191 -8.34 -11.06 9.97
C LEU A 191 -8.39 -10.14 8.74
N ASP A 192 -9.57 -9.88 8.18
CA ASP A 192 -9.72 -8.93 7.07
C ASP A 192 -9.30 -7.51 7.45
N GLU A 193 -9.67 -7.07 8.65
CA GLU A 193 -9.28 -5.75 9.15
C GLU A 193 -7.77 -5.64 9.36
N ILE A 194 -7.13 -6.68 9.92
CA ILE A 194 -5.68 -6.71 10.05
C ILE A 194 -5.00 -6.74 8.69
N PHE A 195 -5.52 -7.51 7.73
CA PHE A 195 -5.01 -7.53 6.36
C PHE A 195 -5.07 -6.14 5.72
N ASN A 196 -6.17 -5.40 5.92
CA ASN A 196 -6.29 -4.02 5.48
C ASN A 196 -5.24 -3.11 6.14
N LEU A 197 -5.06 -3.20 7.46
CA LEU A 197 -4.06 -2.42 8.19
C LEU A 197 -2.62 -2.70 7.74
N LEU A 198 -2.29 -3.95 7.42
CA LEU A 198 -0.98 -4.35 6.87
C LEU A 198 -0.73 -3.79 5.46
N ASN A 199 -1.78 -3.58 4.67
CA ASN A 199 -1.66 -2.95 3.35
C ASN A 199 -1.59 -1.41 3.44
N VAL A 200 -2.30 -0.82 4.40
CA VAL A 200 -2.32 0.62 4.64
C VAL A 200 -0.98 1.10 5.21
N ASN A 201 -0.52 0.44 6.27
CA ASN A 201 0.75 0.74 6.92
C ASN A 201 1.85 -0.03 6.21
N ARG A 202 2.90 0.64 5.75
CA ARG A 202 4.05 -0.05 5.13
C ARG A 202 4.81 -0.83 6.22
N THR A 203 4.40 -2.06 6.42
CA THR A 203 4.96 -2.97 7.40
C THR A 203 6.18 -3.66 6.82
N SER A 204 7.32 -3.50 7.48
CA SER A 204 8.59 -4.11 7.08
C SER A 204 8.89 -5.39 7.87
N GLU A 205 8.28 -5.54 9.05
CA GLU A 205 8.50 -6.68 9.92
C GLU A 205 7.30 -6.95 10.84
N ILE A 206 7.01 -8.23 11.08
CA ILE A 206 5.86 -8.67 11.87
C ILE A 206 6.28 -9.64 12.99
N VAL A 207 5.79 -9.40 14.21
CA VAL A 207 5.89 -10.34 15.33
C VAL A 207 4.51 -10.94 15.59
N VAL A 208 4.34 -12.22 15.26
CA VAL A 208 3.05 -12.92 15.42
C VAL A 208 3.06 -13.75 16.69
N THR A 209 1.99 -13.67 17.48
CA THR A 209 1.77 -14.49 18.68
C THR A 209 0.40 -15.16 18.59
N PHE A 210 0.33 -16.47 18.85
CA PHE A 210 -0.91 -17.24 18.85
C PHE A 210 -1.26 -17.68 20.27
N LEU A 211 -2.52 -17.50 20.68
CA LEU A 211 -3.02 -17.98 21.97
C LEU A 211 -3.40 -19.47 21.94
N ASP A 212 -3.46 -20.06 23.14
CA ASP A 212 -3.86 -21.45 23.35
C ASP A 212 -5.26 -21.71 22.78
N GLY A 213 -5.36 -22.59 21.76
CA GLY A 213 -6.61 -22.90 21.06
C GLY A 213 -6.57 -22.61 19.55
N VAL A 214 -5.57 -21.86 19.07
CA VAL A 214 -5.33 -21.70 17.62
C VAL A 214 -4.54 -22.89 17.08
N GLU A 215 -5.24 -23.98 16.76
CA GLU A 215 -4.60 -25.18 16.17
C GLU A 215 -4.14 -24.95 14.71
N ASP A 216 -4.75 -24.00 14.00
CA ASP A 216 -4.50 -23.72 12.59
C ASP A 216 -3.75 -22.39 12.37
N GLN A 217 -2.55 -22.29 12.96
CA GLN A 217 -1.68 -21.12 12.82
C GLN A 217 -1.33 -20.84 11.34
N ARG A 218 -1.15 -21.90 10.55
CA ARG A 218 -0.81 -21.81 9.13
C ARG A 218 -1.90 -21.10 8.34
N HIS A 219 -3.17 -21.42 8.58
CA HIS A 219 -4.27 -20.75 7.92
C HIS A 219 -4.28 -19.24 8.20
N ALA A 220 -4.16 -18.81 9.45
CA ALA A 220 -4.13 -17.38 9.78
C ALA A 220 -2.94 -16.66 9.12
N MET A 221 -1.75 -17.27 9.12
CA MET A 221 -0.57 -16.70 8.48
C MET A 221 -0.71 -16.58 6.95
N HIS A 222 -1.26 -17.59 6.29
CA HIS A 222 -1.48 -17.57 4.83
C HIS A 222 -2.62 -16.63 4.46
N TYR A 223 -3.66 -16.53 5.31
CA TYR A 223 -4.75 -15.58 5.11
C TYR A 223 -4.25 -14.14 5.08
N LEU A 224 -3.32 -13.83 5.99
CA LEU A 224 -2.67 -12.52 6.09
C LEU A 224 -1.49 -12.34 5.11
N GLU A 225 -1.16 -13.37 4.32
CA GLU A 225 -0.03 -13.39 3.38
C GLU A 225 1.32 -13.03 4.04
N ILE A 226 1.50 -13.44 5.30
CA ILE A 226 2.68 -13.09 6.11
C ILE A 226 3.97 -13.73 5.54
N PRO A 227 4.03 -15.05 5.32
CA PRO A 227 5.25 -15.72 4.89
C PRO A 227 5.77 -15.29 3.51
N GLU A 228 4.88 -14.85 2.62
CA GLU A 228 5.22 -14.49 1.25
C GLU A 228 5.75 -13.07 1.11
N HIS A 229 5.42 -12.17 2.05
CA HIS A 229 5.58 -10.72 1.85
C HIS A 229 6.30 -9.99 2.97
N TYR A 230 6.46 -10.58 4.15
CA TYR A 230 7.02 -9.89 5.30
C TYR A 230 8.15 -10.70 5.93
N ASN A 231 9.15 -10.00 6.46
CA ASN A 231 10.03 -10.59 7.46
C ASN A 231 9.22 -10.79 8.74
N TYR A 232 9.24 -11.97 9.34
CA TYR A 232 8.42 -12.24 10.51
C TYR A 232 9.11 -13.15 11.53
N SER A 233 8.72 -12.97 12.79
CA SER A 233 9.07 -13.85 13.90
C SER A 233 7.81 -14.35 14.60
N VAL A 234 7.88 -15.57 15.13
CA VAL A 234 6.79 -16.16 15.92
C VAL A 234 7.18 -16.11 17.38
N ASN A 235 6.40 -15.39 18.17
CA ASN A 235 6.57 -15.31 19.62
C ASN A 235 5.62 -16.30 20.30
N ASN A 236 6.17 -17.05 21.26
CA ASN A 236 5.45 -18.06 22.05
C ASN A 236 5.32 -17.66 23.53
N GLN A 237 5.77 -16.46 23.90
CA GLN A 237 5.80 -16.01 25.29
C GLN A 237 4.81 -14.87 25.52
N ARG A 238 4.03 -15.02 26.58
CA ARG A 238 3.03 -14.03 26.97
C ARG A 238 3.55 -13.15 28.11
N PRO A 239 3.57 -11.81 27.96
CA PRO A 239 3.97 -10.93 29.05
C PRO A 239 2.89 -10.90 30.14
N ARG A 240 3.29 -11.10 31.40
CA ARG A 240 2.38 -10.95 32.56
C ARG A 240 2.00 -9.47 32.76
N VAL A 241 0.83 -9.21 33.34
CA VAL A 241 0.30 -7.85 33.56
C VAL A 241 1.26 -6.98 34.39
N GLU A 242 1.97 -7.55 35.37
CA GLU A 242 2.96 -6.81 36.15
C GLU A 242 4.14 -6.35 35.29
N PHE A 243 4.59 -7.21 34.37
CA PHE A 243 5.65 -6.87 33.42
C PHE A 243 5.18 -5.82 32.41
N GLN A 244 3.97 -5.96 31.87
CA GLN A 244 3.38 -4.97 30.96
C GLN A 244 3.33 -3.58 31.60
N ASN A 245 2.84 -3.48 32.84
CA ASN A 245 2.80 -2.22 33.57
C ASN A 245 4.19 -1.63 33.79
N GLU A 246 5.15 -2.43 34.26
CA GLU A 246 6.51 -1.93 34.49
C GLU A 246 7.18 -1.47 33.18
N LEU A 247 6.96 -2.22 32.09
CA LEU A 247 7.44 -1.87 30.76
C LEU A 247 6.86 -0.52 30.28
N PHE A 248 5.54 -0.36 30.34
CA PHE A 248 4.87 0.89 29.91
C PHE A 248 5.24 2.07 30.80
N ARG A 249 5.42 1.86 32.11
CA ARG A 249 5.89 2.90 33.04
C ARG A 249 7.23 3.47 32.59
N GLN A 250 8.17 2.61 32.22
CA GLN A 250 9.51 3.02 31.81
C GLN A 250 9.52 3.67 30.42
N VAL A 251 8.80 3.08 29.47
CA VAL A 251 8.77 3.54 28.07
C VAL A 251 8.05 4.89 27.92
N TYR A 252 6.90 5.04 28.56
CA TYR A 252 6.06 6.24 28.46
C TYR A 252 6.26 7.23 29.62
N GLN A 253 7.20 6.95 30.53
CA GLN A 253 7.55 7.82 31.67
C GLN A 253 6.33 8.24 32.50
N ILE A 254 5.43 7.28 32.78
CA ILE A 254 4.15 7.55 33.42
C ILE A 254 4.34 7.78 34.92
N HIS A 255 4.01 8.99 35.37
CA HIS A 255 4.00 9.39 36.78
C HIS A 255 2.56 9.61 37.26
N SER A 256 1.84 8.52 37.51
CA SER A 256 0.43 8.52 37.92
C SER A 256 0.17 7.55 39.07
N LEU A 257 -0.91 7.77 39.82
CA LEU A 257 -1.44 6.81 40.80
C LEU A 257 -2.14 5.63 40.12
N LEU A 258 -2.62 5.83 38.89
CA LEU A 258 -3.18 4.76 38.06
C LEU A 258 -2.08 3.80 37.62
N SER A 259 -2.44 2.53 37.38
CA SER A 259 -1.54 1.64 36.68
C SER A 259 -1.26 2.18 35.27
N PRO A 260 -0.06 1.94 34.71
CA PRO A 260 0.27 2.34 33.34
C PRO A 260 -0.75 1.89 32.29
N ILE A 261 -1.34 0.71 32.42
CA ILE A 261 -2.41 0.23 31.54
C ILE A 261 -3.66 1.12 31.63
N GLU A 262 -4.12 1.43 32.86
CA GLU A 262 -5.28 2.32 33.08
C GLU A 262 -4.98 3.77 32.64
N HIS A 263 -3.74 4.24 32.81
CA HIS A 263 -3.35 5.58 32.38
C HIS A 263 -3.37 5.74 30.84
N LEU A 264 -3.14 4.65 30.12
CA LEU A 264 -3.18 4.60 28.66
C LEU A 264 -4.56 4.23 28.12
N ASP A 265 -5.58 4.09 28.99
CA ASP A 265 -6.95 3.64 28.66
C ASP A 265 -6.98 2.26 27.96
N LEU A 266 -6.09 1.34 28.34
CA LEU A 266 -5.94 0.02 27.71
C LEU A 266 -6.58 -1.13 28.51
N GLU A 267 -7.13 -0.87 29.69
CA GLU A 267 -7.64 -1.91 30.60
C GLU A 267 -8.83 -2.72 30.04
N ARG A 268 -9.51 -2.18 29.02
CA ARG A 268 -10.66 -2.81 28.36
C ARG A 268 -10.30 -3.60 27.10
N SER A 269 -9.03 -3.56 26.68
CA SER A 269 -8.57 -4.13 25.41
C SER A 269 -7.30 -4.95 25.64
N PRO A 270 -7.43 -6.14 26.25
CA PRO A 270 -6.29 -6.94 26.68
C PRO A 270 -5.46 -7.45 25.50
N MET A 271 -6.06 -7.66 24.31
CA MET A 271 -5.33 -8.18 23.16
C MET A 271 -4.32 -7.17 22.63
N ILE A 272 -4.72 -5.90 22.50
CA ILE A 272 -3.81 -4.82 22.09
C ILE A 272 -2.80 -4.49 23.17
N THR A 273 -3.18 -4.57 24.45
CA THR A 273 -2.26 -4.31 25.57
C THR A 273 -1.10 -5.30 25.54
N GLU A 274 -1.42 -6.58 25.39
CA GLU A 274 -0.43 -7.65 25.32
C GLU A 274 0.39 -7.58 24.03
N SER A 275 -0.25 -7.33 22.89
CA SER A 275 0.44 -7.12 21.60
C SER A 275 1.44 -5.96 21.65
N LEU A 276 1.08 -4.84 22.28
CA LEU A 276 1.95 -3.67 22.42
C LEU A 276 3.16 -4.00 23.30
N ALA A 277 2.96 -4.73 24.40
CA ALA A 277 4.05 -5.15 25.27
C ALA A 277 5.02 -6.10 24.56
N ILE A 278 4.51 -7.04 23.75
CA ILE A 278 5.32 -7.94 22.92
C ILE A 278 6.14 -7.12 21.91
N LEU A 279 5.51 -6.17 21.22
CA LEU A 279 6.16 -5.32 20.23
C LEU A 279 7.27 -4.48 20.85
N ILE A 280 6.98 -3.78 21.95
CA ILE A 280 7.97 -2.96 22.65
C ILE A 280 9.13 -3.82 23.14
N HIS A 281 8.85 -5.01 23.70
CA HIS A 281 9.90 -5.92 24.13
C HIS A 281 10.79 -6.35 22.95
N PHE A 282 10.20 -6.72 21.81
CA PHE A 282 10.94 -7.06 20.61
C PHE A 282 11.85 -5.92 20.13
N VAL A 283 11.34 -4.69 20.12
CA VAL A 283 12.14 -3.51 19.74
C VAL A 283 13.28 -3.26 20.74
N ILE A 284 13.04 -3.43 22.04
CA ILE A 284 14.08 -3.28 23.08
C ILE A 284 15.23 -4.29 22.89
N GLU A 285 14.91 -5.52 22.51
CA GLU A 285 15.91 -6.55 22.23
C GLU A 285 16.81 -6.20 21.04
N HIS A 286 16.33 -5.34 20.14
CA HIS A 286 17.10 -4.85 18.99
C HIS A 286 17.89 -3.58 19.32
N ASP A 287 17.17 -2.53 19.74
CA ASP A 287 17.73 -1.26 20.20
C ASP A 287 16.76 -0.57 21.19
N ILE A 288 17.13 -0.61 22.46
CA ILE A 288 16.39 0.06 23.56
C ILE A 288 16.16 1.55 23.32
N HIS A 289 17.02 2.23 22.57
CA HIS A 289 16.88 3.67 22.34
C HIS A 289 15.69 3.99 21.44
N ILE A 290 15.23 3.05 20.60
CA ILE A 290 14.09 3.28 19.70
C ILE A 290 12.79 3.51 20.48
N VAL A 291 12.60 2.80 21.60
CA VAL A 291 11.37 2.92 22.42
C VAL A 291 11.40 4.10 23.39
N GLN A 292 12.51 4.81 23.52
CA GLN A 292 12.59 5.96 24.41
C GLN A 292 11.72 7.10 23.88
N LYS A 293 10.96 7.75 24.76
CA LYS A 293 10.11 8.92 24.42
C LYS A 293 9.16 8.63 23.24
N LEU A 294 8.57 7.44 23.18
CA LEU A 294 7.54 7.16 22.17
C LEU A 294 6.32 8.06 22.40
N ASN A 295 5.61 8.38 21.32
CA ASN A 295 4.33 9.04 21.45
C ASN A 295 3.34 8.11 22.16
N TYR A 296 2.39 8.67 22.90
CA TYR A 296 1.32 7.86 23.45
C TYR A 296 0.60 7.07 22.34
N PRO A 297 0.30 5.78 22.58
CA PRO A 297 -0.35 4.95 21.60
C PRO A 297 -1.76 5.47 21.28
N LYS A 298 -2.15 5.37 20.02
CA LYS A 298 -3.48 5.77 19.55
C LYS A 298 -4.26 4.55 19.11
N ILE A 299 -5.43 4.36 19.68
CA ILE A 299 -6.39 3.34 19.24
C ILE A 299 -7.05 3.84 17.95
N ILE A 300 -7.01 3.01 16.91
CA ILE A 300 -7.65 3.30 15.63
C ILE A 300 -9.16 3.14 15.79
N ASP A 301 -9.91 4.21 15.49
CA ASP A 301 -11.37 4.17 15.42
C ASP A 301 -11.83 3.94 13.98
N ASN A 302 -12.06 2.67 13.64
CA ASN A 302 -12.51 2.29 12.30
C ASN A 302 -13.87 2.86 11.91
N ARG A 303 -14.68 3.36 12.87
CA ARG A 303 -15.97 3.99 12.56
C ARG A 303 -15.81 5.30 11.80
N ARG A 304 -14.63 5.92 11.80
CA ARG A 304 -14.34 7.16 11.07
C ARG A 304 -13.94 6.93 9.62
N PHE A 305 -13.58 5.70 9.27
CA PHE A 305 -13.05 5.34 7.96
C PHE A 305 -14.07 4.55 7.15
N MET A 306 -14.00 4.70 5.82
CA MET A 306 -14.73 3.85 4.89
C MET A 306 -14.09 2.46 4.90
N TYR A 307 -14.89 1.43 5.12
CA TYR A 307 -14.42 0.05 5.08
C TYR A 307 -14.04 -0.35 3.65
N LEU A 308 -12.83 -0.89 3.46
CA LEU A 308 -12.32 -1.33 2.15
C LEU A 308 -12.32 -2.86 2.10
N GLY A 309 -13.30 -3.44 1.41
CA GLY A 309 -13.46 -4.90 1.31
C GLY A 309 -12.68 -5.51 0.17
N ASN A 310 -12.27 -6.78 0.33
CA ASN A 310 -11.71 -7.62 -0.72
C ASN A 310 -10.49 -7.00 -1.43
N SER A 311 -9.57 -6.42 -0.68
CA SER A 311 -8.33 -5.81 -1.22
C SER A 311 -8.59 -4.71 -2.25
N ALA A 312 -9.63 -3.90 -2.06
CA ALA A 312 -10.05 -2.86 -3.00
C ALA A 312 -8.92 -1.94 -3.47
N LEU A 313 -7.98 -1.59 -2.58
CA LEU A 313 -6.82 -0.75 -2.92
C LEU A 313 -5.93 -1.36 -4.00
N ASP A 314 -5.67 -2.67 -3.95
CA ASP A 314 -4.85 -3.39 -4.93
C ASP A 314 -5.64 -3.64 -6.22
N GLN A 315 -6.88 -4.13 -6.11
CA GLN A 315 -7.72 -4.45 -7.28
C GLN A 315 -8.01 -3.22 -8.17
N MET A 316 -8.15 -2.04 -7.56
CA MET A 316 -8.36 -0.78 -8.29
C MET A 316 -7.06 -0.11 -8.77
N GLY A 317 -5.88 -0.62 -8.38
CA GLY A 317 -4.58 -0.04 -8.75
C GLY A 317 -4.20 1.22 -7.97
N VAL A 318 -4.70 1.37 -6.73
CA VAL A 318 -4.32 2.47 -5.83
C VAL A 318 -2.89 2.28 -5.34
N ILE A 319 -2.60 1.05 -4.92
CA ILE A 319 -1.28 0.54 -4.56
C ILE A 319 -0.96 -0.67 -5.43
N SER A 320 0.31 -1.04 -5.48
CA SER A 320 0.77 -2.29 -6.10
C SER A 320 1.99 -2.78 -5.34
N LYS A 321 2.10 -4.10 -5.19
CA LYS A 321 3.29 -4.75 -4.65
C LYS A 321 4.48 -4.68 -5.63
N ASP A 322 4.22 -4.53 -6.94
CA ASP A 322 5.28 -4.30 -7.93
C ASP A 322 5.68 -2.82 -7.96
N LYS A 323 6.91 -2.54 -7.50
CA LYS A 323 7.49 -1.19 -7.51
C LYS A 323 7.55 -0.56 -8.91
N LYS A 324 7.47 -1.33 -10.00
CA LYS A 324 7.47 -0.81 -11.38
C LYS A 324 6.09 -0.37 -11.88
N GLU A 325 5.00 -0.90 -11.32
CA GLU A 325 3.65 -0.55 -11.77
C GLU A 325 3.30 0.90 -11.42
N PHE A 326 2.62 1.59 -12.34
CA PHE A 326 2.15 2.95 -12.13
C PHE A 326 0.76 2.91 -11.46
N THR A 327 0.65 3.51 -10.27
CA THR A 327 -0.53 3.43 -9.40
C THR A 327 -1.15 4.80 -9.16
N LEU A 328 -2.38 4.84 -8.62
CA LEU A 328 -3.03 6.11 -8.25
C LEU A 328 -2.19 6.88 -7.23
N LEU A 329 -1.59 6.20 -6.24
CA LEU A 329 -0.71 6.85 -5.26
C LEU A 329 0.45 7.58 -5.94
N LYS A 330 1.11 6.95 -6.92
CA LYS A 330 2.22 7.57 -7.67
C LYS A 330 1.77 8.72 -8.58
N MET A 331 0.55 8.66 -9.09
CA MET A 331 -0.03 9.75 -9.88
C MET A 331 -0.33 10.98 -9.00
N LEU A 332 -0.92 10.75 -7.81
CA LEU A 332 -1.35 11.81 -6.90
C LEU A 332 -0.20 12.43 -6.11
N ASP A 333 0.87 11.68 -5.84
CA ASP A 333 2.01 12.19 -5.09
C ASP A 333 2.88 13.15 -5.93
N LYS A 334 2.61 14.45 -5.77
CA LYS A 334 3.42 15.58 -6.24
C LYS A 334 3.89 16.44 -5.05
N SER A 335 4.01 15.81 -3.86
CA SER A 335 4.42 16.49 -2.63
C SER A 335 5.86 16.96 -2.70
N SER A 336 6.13 18.09 -2.06
CA SER A 336 7.46 18.70 -2.00
C SER A 336 8.28 18.13 -0.83
N THR A 337 7.61 17.64 0.21
CA THR A 337 8.21 17.21 1.48
C THR A 337 7.90 15.73 1.78
N ALA A 338 8.78 15.08 2.53
CA ALA A 338 8.57 13.70 2.99
C ALA A 338 7.35 13.58 3.95
N ILE A 339 7.14 14.59 4.79
CA ILE A 339 5.98 14.67 5.70
C ILE A 339 4.65 14.80 4.94
N GLY A 340 4.63 15.60 3.86
CA GLY A 340 3.48 15.71 2.97
C GLY A 340 3.17 14.42 2.23
N ARG A 341 4.20 13.73 1.71
CA ARG A 341 4.06 12.40 1.07
C ARG A 341 3.38 11.40 1.99
N ARG A 342 3.89 11.26 3.23
CA ARG A 342 3.33 10.32 4.21
C ARG A 342 1.88 10.64 4.53
N LEU A 343 1.53 11.92 4.73
CA LEU A 343 0.14 12.32 4.98
C LEU A 343 -0.76 12.10 3.75
N LEU A 344 -0.27 12.35 2.53
CA LEU A 344 -1.02 12.07 1.29
C LEU A 344 -1.37 10.60 1.20
N LYS A 345 -0.39 9.73 1.43
CA LYS A 345 -0.56 8.28 1.47
C LYS A 345 -1.55 7.87 2.56
N GLU A 346 -1.37 8.36 3.78
CA GLU A 346 -2.28 8.11 4.91
C GLU A 346 -3.75 8.43 4.54
N ARG A 347 -3.98 9.59 3.89
CA ARG A 347 -5.33 10.02 3.47
C ARG A 347 -5.92 9.17 2.36
N LEU A 348 -5.12 8.79 1.36
CA LEU A 348 -5.57 8.01 0.22
C LEU A 348 -5.92 6.57 0.61
N LEU A 349 -5.16 5.99 1.54
CA LEU A 349 -5.35 4.62 1.99
C LEU A 349 -6.39 4.50 3.10
N ASN A 350 -6.75 5.60 3.77
CA ASN A 350 -7.80 5.66 4.78
C ASN A 350 -8.86 6.73 4.44
N PRO A 351 -9.76 6.47 3.47
CA PRO A 351 -10.87 7.38 3.18
C PRO A 351 -11.78 7.55 4.40
N ILE A 352 -12.27 8.76 4.64
CA ILE A 352 -13.05 9.11 5.85
C ILE A 352 -14.54 9.28 5.54
N ILE A 353 -15.36 9.21 6.59
CA ILE A 353 -16.81 9.46 6.53
C ILE A 353 -17.23 10.75 7.25
N GLU A 354 -16.29 11.64 7.53
CA GLU A 354 -16.52 12.93 8.19
C GLU A 354 -16.62 14.07 7.17
N LYS A 355 -17.85 14.55 6.93
CA LYS A 355 -18.14 15.60 5.96
C LYS A 355 -17.33 16.88 6.18
N ASP A 356 -17.29 17.39 7.41
CA ASP A 356 -16.65 18.67 7.72
C ASP A 356 -15.14 18.66 7.43
N GLU A 357 -14.47 17.52 7.70
CA GLU A 357 -13.05 17.34 7.42
C GLU A 357 -12.79 17.21 5.92
N LEU A 358 -13.65 16.53 5.16
CA LEU A 358 -13.57 16.48 3.69
C LEU A 358 -13.73 17.86 3.07
N GLU A 359 -14.73 18.63 3.51
CA GLU A 359 -14.94 20.00 3.05
C GLU A 359 -13.75 20.90 3.41
N ARG A 360 -13.17 20.76 4.61
CA ARG A 360 -11.94 21.46 4.99
C ARG A 360 -10.80 21.17 4.03
N ARG A 361 -10.60 19.90 3.64
CA ARG A 361 -9.57 19.47 2.67
C ARG A 361 -9.83 20.05 1.28
N TYR A 362 -11.05 19.96 0.76
CA TYR A 362 -11.38 20.53 -0.56
C TYR A 362 -11.18 22.04 -0.60
N ASN A 363 -11.60 22.75 0.45
CA ASN A 363 -11.41 24.19 0.57
C ASN A 363 -9.92 24.58 0.59
N LEU A 364 -9.06 23.77 1.21
CA LEU A 364 -7.62 24.01 1.19
C LEU A 364 -7.06 23.92 -0.22
N ILE A 365 -7.43 22.89 -0.99
CA ILE A 365 -7.01 22.69 -2.38
C ILE A 365 -7.36 23.92 -3.24
N GLU A 366 -8.57 24.44 -3.11
CA GLU A 366 -8.97 25.64 -3.84
C GLU A 366 -8.17 26.88 -3.44
N ARG A 367 -7.96 27.09 -2.14
CA ARG A 367 -7.23 28.26 -1.62
C ARG A 367 -5.78 28.30 -2.06
N VAL A 368 -5.13 27.14 -2.21
CA VAL A 368 -3.73 27.09 -2.65
C VAL A 368 -3.58 27.17 -4.17
N SER A 369 -4.66 27.01 -4.95
CA SER A 369 -4.61 26.85 -6.40
C SER A 369 -3.91 27.99 -7.14
N SER A 370 -4.09 29.24 -6.70
CA SER A 370 -3.42 30.42 -7.25
C SER A 370 -1.98 30.63 -6.73
N HIS A 371 -1.54 29.81 -5.77
CA HIS A 371 -0.29 29.97 -5.03
C HIS A 371 0.66 28.77 -5.15
N VAL A 372 0.26 27.73 -5.90
CA VAL A 372 0.97 26.45 -6.01
C VAL A 372 2.47 26.60 -6.27
N ARG A 373 2.86 27.42 -7.26
CA ARG A 373 4.26 27.55 -7.66
C ARG A 373 5.15 28.06 -6.52
N TYR A 374 4.75 29.15 -5.88
CA TYR A 374 5.52 29.76 -4.80
C TYR A 374 5.59 28.82 -3.58
N LEU A 375 4.45 28.25 -3.17
CA LEU A 375 4.41 27.33 -2.03
C LEU A 375 5.27 26.09 -2.29
N ASP A 376 5.21 25.51 -3.50
CA ASP A 376 6.05 24.36 -3.89
C ASP A 376 7.55 24.69 -3.83
N GLU A 377 7.96 25.84 -4.38
CA GLU A 377 9.36 26.27 -4.38
C GLU A 377 9.90 26.44 -2.94
N VAL A 378 9.13 27.07 -2.05
CA VAL A 378 9.51 27.25 -0.63
C VAL A 378 9.53 25.93 0.14
N MET A 379 8.53 25.05 -0.05
CA MET A 379 8.45 23.78 0.67
C MET A 379 9.55 22.79 0.29
N ARG A 380 10.15 22.88 -0.91
CA ARG A 380 11.31 22.06 -1.28
C ARG A 380 12.55 22.34 -0.40
N GLY A 381 12.61 23.50 0.26
CA GLY A 381 13.64 23.82 1.26
C GLY A 381 13.41 23.15 2.63
N ILE A 382 12.29 22.44 2.82
CA ILE A 382 11.95 21.78 4.09
C ILE A 382 12.40 20.32 4.02
N TYR A 383 13.38 19.97 4.84
CA TYR A 383 13.84 18.59 5.04
C TYR A 383 12.81 17.78 5.86
N ASP A 384 13.08 16.48 6.06
CA ASP A 384 12.20 15.61 6.85
C ASP A 384 12.26 15.92 8.36
N LEU A 385 11.61 17.03 8.75
CA LEU A 385 11.59 17.52 10.11
C LEU A 385 11.02 16.53 11.11
N GLN A 386 10.14 15.62 10.69
CA GLN A 386 9.56 14.63 11.60
C GLN A 386 10.59 13.59 12.03
N ARG A 387 11.43 13.10 11.10
CA ARG A 387 12.54 12.19 11.45
C ARG A 387 13.69 12.91 12.13
N LEU A 388 14.01 14.13 11.67
CA LEU A 388 15.06 14.95 12.29
C LEU A 388 14.71 15.32 13.73
N SER A 389 13.47 15.72 14.02
CA SER A 389 13.01 15.97 15.39
C SER A 389 13.03 14.69 16.22
N ARG A 390 12.64 13.53 15.66
CA ARG A 390 12.79 12.24 16.36
C ARG A 390 14.24 11.94 16.74
N ARG A 391 15.20 12.15 15.82
CA ARG A 391 16.64 11.99 16.09
C ARG A 391 17.13 12.97 17.16
N LEU A 392 16.67 14.22 17.13
CA LEU A 392 16.95 15.23 18.15
C LEU A 392 16.45 14.76 19.53
N TYR A 393 15.23 14.24 19.61
CA TYR A 393 14.63 13.83 20.89
C TYR A 393 15.38 12.67 21.55
N LEU A 394 15.98 11.81 20.74
CA LEU A 394 16.80 10.67 21.15
C LEU A 394 18.28 11.04 21.38
N GLY A 395 18.69 12.30 21.15
CA GLY A 395 20.08 12.73 21.27
C GLY A 395 21.01 12.14 20.19
N ARG A 396 20.44 11.67 19.07
CA ARG A 396 21.17 10.99 17.98
C ARG A 396 21.32 11.84 16.72
N LEU A 397 20.82 13.08 16.71
CA LEU A 397 20.94 13.98 15.57
C LEU A 397 22.42 14.27 15.28
N HIS A 398 22.84 14.20 14.03
CA HIS A 398 24.19 14.58 13.63
C HIS A 398 24.35 16.11 13.53
N PRO A 399 25.56 16.67 13.75
CA PRO A 399 25.79 18.11 13.62
C PRO A 399 25.39 18.68 12.26
N PHE A 400 25.67 17.97 11.16
CA PHE A 400 25.24 18.43 9.83
C PHE A 400 23.71 18.42 9.68
N GLU A 401 22.99 17.50 10.34
CA GLU A 401 21.53 17.44 10.31
C GLU A 401 20.87 18.59 11.07
N MET A 402 21.56 19.18 12.06
CA MET A 402 21.10 20.41 12.71
C MET A 402 20.99 21.57 11.71
N ASN A 403 21.87 21.61 10.70
CA ASN A 403 21.76 22.59 9.62
C ASN A 403 20.48 22.40 8.82
N HIS A 404 20.10 21.15 8.54
CA HIS A 404 18.85 20.85 7.84
C HIS A 404 17.62 21.30 8.62
N ILE A 405 17.61 21.13 9.95
CA ILE A 405 16.53 21.68 10.79
C ILE A 405 16.51 23.21 10.70
N TYR A 406 17.67 23.87 10.81
CA TYR A 406 17.78 25.33 10.72
C TYR A 406 17.28 25.89 9.37
N GLU A 407 17.73 25.32 8.26
CA GLU A 407 17.31 25.71 6.90
C GLU A 407 15.81 25.45 6.67
N SER A 408 15.28 24.35 7.20
CA SER A 408 13.84 24.06 7.15
C SER A 408 13.04 25.13 7.91
N MET A 409 13.50 25.53 9.10
CA MET A 409 12.83 26.56 9.91
C MET A 409 12.85 27.94 9.24
N LEU A 410 13.91 28.29 8.50
CA LEU A 410 13.94 29.49 7.67
C LEU A 410 12.85 29.44 6.57
N SER A 411 12.76 28.30 5.87
CA SER A 411 11.74 28.10 4.83
C SER A 411 10.33 28.13 5.41
N ILE A 412 10.12 27.56 6.60
CA ILE A 412 8.84 27.60 7.32
C ILE A 412 8.46 29.02 7.73
N LYS A 413 9.42 29.83 8.18
CA LYS A 413 9.18 31.24 8.50
C LYS A 413 8.65 31.99 7.28
N GLU A 414 9.29 31.83 6.13
CA GLU A 414 8.84 32.41 4.87
C GLU A 414 7.42 31.92 4.49
N LEU A 415 7.20 30.61 4.60
CA LEU A 415 5.91 29.96 4.31
C LEU A 415 4.77 30.54 5.16
N ILE A 416 5.00 30.76 6.46
CA ILE A 416 4.02 31.30 7.40
C ILE A 416 3.67 32.75 7.08
N GLN A 417 4.69 33.57 6.81
CA GLN A 417 4.47 34.98 6.44
C GLN A 417 3.61 35.08 5.18
N TYR A 418 3.89 34.24 4.18
CA TYR A 418 3.12 34.19 2.95
C TYR A 418 1.69 33.68 3.17
N ALA A 419 1.54 32.54 3.85
CA ALA A 419 0.23 31.93 4.10
C ALA A 419 -0.69 32.84 4.92
N LYS A 420 -0.14 33.56 5.91
CA LYS A 420 -0.86 34.55 6.71
C LYS A 420 -1.31 35.75 5.87
N LYS A 421 -0.42 36.28 5.02
CA LYS A 421 -0.73 37.40 4.09
C LYS A 421 -1.89 37.06 3.16
N HIS A 422 -1.93 35.82 2.66
CA HIS A 422 -2.93 35.35 1.69
C HIS A 422 -4.11 34.58 2.33
N LYS A 423 -4.17 34.48 3.66
CA LYS A 423 -5.23 33.79 4.42
C LYS A 423 -5.51 32.35 3.95
N ILE A 424 -4.44 31.61 3.64
CA ILE A 424 -4.53 30.26 3.05
C ILE A 424 -5.07 29.26 4.09
N GLN A 425 -4.41 29.18 5.23
CA GLN A 425 -4.67 28.21 6.28
C GLN A 425 -4.51 28.86 7.66
N LYS A 426 -5.22 28.33 8.67
CA LYS A 426 -5.06 28.78 10.05
C LYS A 426 -3.74 28.26 10.60
N ILE A 427 -2.99 29.14 11.27
CA ILE A 427 -1.70 28.81 11.89
C ILE A 427 -1.91 28.66 13.39
N HIS A 428 -1.40 27.57 13.96
CA HIS A 428 -1.62 27.18 15.36
C HIS A 428 -0.42 27.48 16.28
N PHE A 429 0.52 28.29 15.81
CA PHE A 429 1.75 28.65 16.51
C PHE A 429 2.22 30.04 16.06
N HIS A 430 3.12 30.66 16.83
CA HIS A 430 3.57 32.03 16.58
C HIS A 430 4.91 32.07 15.83
N GLU A 431 5.05 33.04 14.91
CA GLU A 431 6.29 33.31 14.19
C GLU A 431 7.47 33.60 15.15
N SER A 432 7.19 34.22 16.30
CA SER A 432 8.18 34.51 17.33
C SER A 432 8.83 33.25 17.93
N GLU A 433 8.09 32.13 17.99
CA GLU A 433 8.62 30.84 18.48
C GLU A 433 9.66 30.27 17.50
N VAL A 434 9.39 30.39 16.19
CA VAL A 434 10.34 29.98 15.13
C VAL A 434 11.59 30.86 15.16
N ASP A 435 11.41 32.17 15.34
CA ASP A 435 12.53 33.11 15.47
C ASP A 435 13.39 32.85 16.71
N GLU A 436 12.77 32.42 17.81
CA GLU A 436 13.46 32.05 19.03
C GLU A 436 14.33 30.81 18.83
N PHE A 437 13.78 29.77 18.20
CA PHE A 437 14.54 28.58 17.80
C PHE A 437 15.75 28.93 16.92
N LEU A 438 15.53 29.71 15.86
CA LEU A 438 16.61 30.12 14.95
C LEU A 438 17.73 30.87 15.70
N ARG A 439 17.37 31.82 16.57
CA ARG A 439 18.36 32.56 17.37
C ARG A 439 19.14 31.68 18.32
N ASP A 440 18.50 30.72 18.97
CA ASP A 440 19.17 29.81 19.90
C ASP A 440 20.19 28.95 19.18
N ILE A 441 19.83 28.37 18.02
CA ILE A 441 20.76 27.59 17.20
C ILE A 441 21.96 28.44 16.76
N SER A 442 21.73 29.63 16.20
CA SER A 442 22.82 30.51 15.73
C SER A 442 23.73 31.01 16.86
N LYS A 443 23.23 31.07 18.09
CA LYS A 443 24.03 31.44 19.27
C LYS A 443 24.82 30.28 19.85
N SER A 444 24.42 29.04 19.58
CA SER A 444 25.04 27.86 20.19
C SER A 444 25.94 27.08 19.24
N ILE A 445 25.64 27.07 17.94
CA ILE A 445 26.29 26.20 16.96
C ILE A 445 26.80 27.03 15.78
N ASP A 446 28.06 26.81 15.42
CA ASP A 446 28.64 27.26 14.17
C ASP A 446 28.12 26.34 13.04
N LEU A 447 27.19 26.89 12.26
CA LEU A 447 26.51 26.17 11.18
C LEU A 447 27.47 25.85 10.01
N ASP A 448 28.50 26.66 9.77
CA ASP A 448 29.43 26.42 8.65
C ASP A 448 30.38 25.26 8.94
N VAL A 449 30.83 25.17 10.19
CA VAL A 449 31.73 24.11 10.65
C VAL A 449 30.98 22.78 10.86
N SER A 450 29.79 22.83 11.48
CA SER A 450 29.01 21.63 11.81
C SER A 450 28.57 20.80 10.59
N ARG A 451 28.47 21.41 9.40
CA ARG A 451 28.12 20.72 8.13
C ARG A 451 29.02 19.54 7.77
N ARG A 452 30.24 19.48 8.31
CA ARG A 452 31.25 18.47 7.96
C ARG A 452 31.18 17.20 8.81
N PHE A 453 30.42 17.22 9.91
CA PHE A 453 30.54 16.20 10.94
C PHE A 453 29.29 15.36 11.13
N THR A 454 29.51 14.05 11.27
CA THR A 454 28.61 13.12 11.94
C THR A 454 29.03 12.96 13.39
N ASN A 455 28.20 12.36 14.24
CA ASN A 455 28.55 12.13 15.65
C ASN A 455 29.86 11.31 15.82
N ALA A 456 30.16 10.43 14.87
CA ALA A 456 31.39 9.64 14.87
C ALA A 456 32.62 10.46 14.42
N THR A 457 32.45 11.38 13.46
CA THR A 457 33.57 12.04 12.76
C THR A 457 33.96 13.43 13.29
N ILE A 458 33.33 13.92 14.37
CA ILE A 458 33.73 15.21 14.98
C ILE A 458 35.21 15.17 15.39
N ASP A 459 36.00 16.09 14.84
CA ASP A 459 37.46 16.22 15.05
C ASP A 459 37.92 17.67 15.37
N GLU A 460 37.00 18.64 15.41
CA GLU A 460 37.20 20.04 15.82
C GLU A 460 35.98 20.62 16.57
N ASN A 461 36.12 21.85 17.09
CA ASN A 461 35.04 22.56 17.77
C ASN A 461 34.10 23.23 16.76
N PHE A 462 32.80 23.01 16.93
CA PHE A 462 31.73 23.68 16.17
C PHE A 462 30.74 24.43 17.07
N LEU A 463 31.03 24.55 18.38
CA LEU A 463 30.20 25.30 19.32
C LEU A 463 30.66 26.76 19.36
N MET A 464 29.68 27.67 19.41
CA MET A 464 29.94 29.11 19.52
C MET A 464 30.49 29.48 20.90
N SER A 465 31.20 30.62 20.98
CA SER A 465 31.74 31.10 22.25
C SER A 465 30.64 31.48 23.24
N GLY A 466 30.85 31.18 24.52
CA GLY A 466 29.88 31.38 25.59
C GLY A 466 28.93 30.19 25.83
N VAL A 467 29.02 29.13 25.03
CA VAL A 467 28.26 27.89 25.24
C VAL A 467 28.89 27.02 26.34
N ASP A 468 30.23 26.99 26.39
CA ASP A 468 30.98 26.21 27.37
C ASP A 468 32.31 26.91 27.70
N GLU A 469 32.43 27.35 28.95
CA GLU A 469 33.61 28.09 29.43
C GLU A 469 34.91 27.26 29.37
N ALA A 470 34.83 25.94 29.54
CA ALA A 470 36.00 25.07 29.47
C ALA A 470 36.50 24.93 28.02
N ILE A 471 35.60 24.80 27.05
CA ILE A 471 35.96 24.82 25.62
C ILE A 471 36.56 26.18 25.25
N ASP A 472 35.92 27.29 25.65
CA ASP A 472 36.41 28.65 25.37
C ASP A 472 37.84 28.86 25.91
N THR A 473 38.12 28.39 27.12
CA THR A 473 39.44 28.46 27.74
C THR A 473 40.48 27.68 26.93
N LEU A 474 40.16 26.43 26.56
CA LEU A 474 41.06 25.56 25.80
C LEU A 474 41.32 26.08 24.37
N VAL A 475 40.30 26.66 23.73
CA VAL A 475 40.44 27.31 22.41
C VAL A 475 41.35 28.52 22.52
N LYS A 476 41.19 29.34 23.56
CA LYS A 476 42.06 30.50 23.82
C LYS A 476 43.51 30.08 24.09
N GLU A 477 43.73 29.05 24.91
CA GLU A 477 45.07 28.48 25.13
C GLU A 477 45.71 28.02 23.82
N ASN A 478 44.97 27.26 22.99
CA ASN A 478 45.45 26.80 21.69
C ASN A 478 45.79 27.96 20.76
N SER A 479 44.93 28.99 20.69
CA SER A 479 45.21 30.18 19.88
C SER A 479 46.49 30.90 20.33
N THR A 480 46.73 30.98 21.64
CA THR A 480 47.96 31.58 22.19
C THR A 480 49.20 30.77 21.81
N MET A 481 49.12 29.43 21.86
CA MET A 481 50.21 28.55 21.44
C MET A 481 50.44 28.58 19.93
N LEU A 482 49.39 28.73 19.11
CA LEU A 482 49.51 28.87 17.66
C LEU A 482 50.18 30.19 17.25
N ILE A 483 49.91 31.29 17.97
CA ILE A 483 50.61 32.57 17.77
C ILE A 483 52.13 32.40 17.98
N VAL A 484 52.56 31.54 18.92
CA VAL A 484 53.98 31.24 19.12
C VAL A 484 54.56 30.51 17.90
N PHE A 485 53.83 29.57 17.30
CA PHE A 485 54.24 28.96 16.03
C PHE A 485 54.33 29.98 14.90
N GLU A 486 53.38 30.91 14.80
CA GLU A 486 53.40 31.99 13.82
C GLU A 486 54.60 32.94 14.01
N ASP A 487 54.97 33.28 15.25
CA ASP A 487 56.18 34.08 15.53
C ASP A 487 57.47 33.35 15.11
N ILE A 488 57.58 32.06 15.39
CA ILE A 488 58.71 31.24 14.93
C ILE A 488 58.75 31.19 13.40
N MET A 489 57.60 30.98 12.76
CA MET A 489 57.49 30.96 11.30
C MET A 489 57.87 32.32 10.68
N SER A 490 57.38 33.44 11.26
CA SER A 490 57.70 34.79 10.80
C SER A 490 59.20 35.09 10.91
N LYS A 491 59.86 34.67 11.99
CA LYS A 491 61.33 34.80 12.14
C LYS A 491 62.10 34.01 11.07
N ILE A 492 61.59 32.83 10.68
CA ILE A 492 62.17 32.04 9.58
C ILE A 492 61.90 32.70 8.22
N GLU A 493 60.73 33.32 8.04
CA GLU A 493 60.42 34.10 6.84
C GLU A 493 61.28 35.35 6.73
N THR A 494 61.59 36.05 7.82
CA THR A 494 62.51 37.20 7.80
C THR A 494 63.92 36.79 7.33
N LEU A 495 64.37 35.57 7.67
CA LEU A 495 65.62 35.00 7.17
C LEU A 495 65.57 34.67 5.66
N LEU A 496 64.39 34.45 5.11
CA LEU A 496 64.20 34.22 3.67
C LEU A 496 64.09 35.54 2.88
N GLU A 497 63.54 36.59 3.47
CA GLU A 497 63.43 37.92 2.86
C GLU A 497 64.79 38.62 2.72
N SER A 498 65.75 38.37 3.62
CA SER A 498 67.13 38.84 3.48
C SER A 498 67.86 38.23 2.27
N SER A 499 67.31 37.15 1.68
CA SER A 499 67.92 36.39 0.59
C SER A 499 67.13 36.40 -0.72
N ASN A 500 65.90 36.94 -0.80
CA ASN A 500 65.18 37.15 -2.06
C ASN A 500 64.09 38.25 -2.00
N SER A 501 64.01 39.03 -3.09
CA SER A 501 63.03 40.09 -3.31
C SER A 501 61.62 39.57 -3.64
N SER A 502 60.64 40.05 -2.90
CA SER A 502 59.21 40.20 -3.25
C SER A 502 58.43 38.96 -3.72
N SER A 503 57.76 38.27 -2.79
CA SER A 503 56.55 37.49 -3.09
C SER A 503 55.57 37.50 -1.91
N THR A 504 54.29 37.71 -2.18
CA THR A 504 53.19 37.91 -1.19
C THR A 504 52.59 36.62 -0.61
N ASN A 505 53.21 35.45 -0.79
CA ASN A 505 52.72 34.17 -0.24
C ASN A 505 53.64 33.66 0.88
N SER A 506 53.06 33.11 1.96
CA SER A 506 53.84 32.54 3.07
C SER A 506 54.79 31.44 2.54
N LEU A 507 56.06 31.57 2.91
CA LEU A 507 57.14 30.72 2.41
C LEU A 507 57.37 29.51 3.32
N VAL A 508 56.90 29.61 4.56
CA VAL A 508 56.94 28.59 5.62
C VAL A 508 55.49 28.18 5.94
N THR A 509 55.27 26.89 6.20
CA THR A 509 53.96 26.34 6.54
C THR A 509 54.01 25.51 7.82
N LEU A 510 52.90 25.47 8.55
CA LEU A 510 52.71 24.58 9.68
C LEU A 510 52.10 23.25 9.19
N GLY A 511 52.85 22.17 9.28
CA GLY A 511 52.38 20.82 8.97
C GLY A 511 51.82 20.12 10.21
N LEU A 512 50.92 19.15 10.01
CA LEU A 512 50.37 18.29 11.06
C LEU A 512 50.46 16.82 10.63
N LEU A 513 51.03 15.99 11.49
CA LEU A 513 51.02 14.52 11.35
C LEU A 513 50.26 13.93 12.53
N GLU A 514 49.30 13.03 12.29
CA GLU A 514 48.45 12.49 13.37
C GLU A 514 49.25 11.81 14.50
N LYS A 515 50.37 11.16 14.18
CA LYS A 515 51.23 10.48 15.15
C LYS A 515 52.32 11.37 15.76
N GLU A 516 52.78 12.39 15.03
CA GLU A 516 53.96 13.19 15.40
C GLU A 516 53.60 14.64 15.77
N GLY A 517 52.35 15.07 15.60
CA GLY A 517 51.87 16.40 15.91
C GLY A 517 52.24 17.48 14.89
N TYR A 518 52.22 18.73 15.34
CA TYR A 518 52.56 19.91 14.54
C TYR A 518 54.07 20.03 14.32
N TYR A 519 54.46 20.47 13.13
CA TYR A 519 55.85 20.75 12.78
C TYR A 519 55.95 21.89 11.78
N ILE A 520 57.09 22.58 11.77
CA ILE A 520 57.34 23.65 10.81
C ILE A 520 57.92 23.04 9.54
N SER A 521 57.39 23.44 8.39
CA SER A 521 57.70 22.89 7.07
C SER A 521 58.05 23.97 6.06
N LEU A 522 59.10 23.73 5.27
CA LEU A 522 59.45 24.55 4.10
C LEU A 522 60.08 23.68 3.01
N SER A 523 60.17 24.20 1.78
CA SER A 523 60.78 23.44 0.68
C SER A 523 62.28 23.28 0.87
N LYS A 524 62.84 22.18 0.35
CA LYS A 524 64.28 21.90 0.45
C LYS A 524 65.16 22.99 -0.18
N ASN A 525 64.73 23.54 -1.31
CA ASN A 525 65.41 24.63 -2.01
C ASN A 525 65.42 25.93 -1.18
N ARG A 526 64.31 26.24 -0.49
CA ARG A 526 64.23 27.42 0.38
C ARG A 526 65.10 27.24 1.62
N PHE A 527 65.07 26.07 2.24
CA PHE A 527 65.90 25.81 3.41
C PHE A 527 67.40 25.89 3.08
N SER A 528 67.85 25.39 1.92
CA SER A 528 69.26 25.51 1.52
C SER A 528 69.77 26.95 1.38
N MET A 529 68.87 27.93 1.13
CA MET A 529 69.25 29.35 1.06
C MET A 529 69.58 29.92 2.45
N ILE A 530 68.93 29.42 3.49
CA ILE A 530 69.07 29.93 4.87
C ILE A 530 69.84 29.00 5.79
N GLU A 531 70.24 27.80 5.33
CA GLU A 531 70.82 26.73 6.16
C GLU A 531 72.04 27.18 6.99
N THR A 532 72.90 28.03 6.42
CA THR A 532 74.09 28.56 7.09
C THR A 532 73.79 29.68 8.09
N GLU A 533 72.74 30.48 7.85
CA GLU A 533 72.31 31.55 8.75
C GLU A 533 71.45 31.01 9.90
N PHE A 534 70.55 30.08 9.58
CA PHE A 534 69.68 29.36 10.52
C PHE A 534 70.50 28.63 11.60
N SER A 535 71.60 27.98 11.22
CA SER A 535 72.47 27.25 12.16
C SER A 535 73.35 28.18 13.03
N LYS A 536 73.49 29.46 12.69
CA LYS A 536 74.34 30.43 13.40
C LYS A 536 73.58 31.29 14.42
N ARG A 537 72.28 31.51 14.22
CA ARG A 537 71.44 32.25 15.19
C ARG A 537 71.30 31.46 16.48
N GLU A 538 71.47 32.14 17.62
CA GLU A 538 71.19 31.54 18.93
C GLU A 538 69.74 31.05 19.03
N ASP A 539 68.79 31.80 18.48
CA ASP A 539 67.35 31.50 18.53
C ASP A 539 66.97 30.10 17.99
N PHE A 540 67.77 29.54 17.08
CA PHE A 540 67.45 28.29 16.37
C PHE A 540 68.42 27.13 16.67
N LYS A 541 69.33 27.32 17.62
CA LYS A 541 70.38 26.33 17.94
C LYS A 541 69.84 24.99 18.44
N ASP A 542 68.70 25.02 19.10
CA ASP A 542 68.05 23.84 19.70
C ASP A 542 67.00 23.18 18.76
N PHE A 543 66.88 23.65 17.52
CA PHE A 543 65.97 23.08 16.53
C PHE A 543 66.64 21.96 15.71
N ALA A 544 66.00 20.79 15.70
CA ALA A 544 66.32 19.67 14.85
C ALA A 544 65.72 19.84 13.45
N VAL A 545 66.52 19.55 12.42
CA VAL A 545 66.13 19.69 11.02
C VAL A 545 66.23 18.35 10.31
N LYS A 546 65.10 17.85 9.79
CA LYS A 546 65.04 16.60 9.01
C LYS A 546 64.67 16.91 7.57
N LYS A 547 65.61 16.63 6.64
CA LYS A 547 65.38 16.77 5.20
C LYS A 547 64.60 15.57 4.66
N LEU A 548 63.40 15.82 4.16
CA LEU A 548 62.58 14.85 3.43
C LEU A 548 62.86 14.96 1.92
N THR A 549 62.13 14.19 1.10
CA THR A 549 62.33 14.12 -0.35
C THR A 549 62.21 15.52 -1.00
N ASN A 550 61.13 16.26 -0.68
CA ASN A 550 60.83 17.57 -1.27
C ASN A 550 60.73 18.72 -0.26
N SER A 551 60.68 18.40 1.04
CA SER A 551 60.48 19.37 2.12
C SER A 551 61.48 19.17 3.25
N VAL A 552 61.54 20.13 4.16
CA VAL A 552 62.33 20.09 5.38
C VAL A 552 61.38 20.23 6.56
N LYS A 553 61.47 19.28 7.50
CA LYS A 553 60.75 19.29 8.78
C LYS A 553 61.66 19.89 9.85
N ILE A 554 61.19 20.94 10.50
CA ILE A 554 61.88 21.61 11.60
C ILE A 554 61.08 21.37 12.89
N THR A 555 61.73 20.85 13.93
CA THR A 555 61.16 20.58 15.26
C THR A 555 62.17 20.91 16.36
N SER A 556 61.72 21.04 17.61
CA SER A 556 62.54 21.29 18.80
C SER A 556 61.81 20.73 20.03
N ALA A 557 62.50 20.48 21.14
CA ALA A 557 61.85 20.04 22.37
C ALA A 557 60.74 21.02 22.84
N PHE A 558 60.93 22.32 22.59
CA PHE A 558 59.93 23.35 22.87
C PHE A 558 58.69 23.24 21.96
N THR A 559 58.88 23.17 20.65
CA THR A 559 57.76 23.02 19.69
C THR A 559 57.06 21.69 19.83
N ASP A 560 57.77 20.63 20.20
CA ASP A 560 57.20 19.30 20.44
C ASP A 560 56.30 19.34 21.69
N THR A 561 56.73 20.00 22.77
CA THR A 561 55.91 20.21 23.98
C THR A 561 54.67 21.06 23.69
N LEU A 562 54.80 22.14 22.89
CA LEU A 562 53.67 22.95 22.44
C LEU A 562 52.70 22.11 21.60
N SER A 563 53.23 21.35 20.63
CA SER A 563 52.46 20.45 19.77
C SER A 563 51.68 19.42 20.59
N ASP A 564 52.32 18.78 21.57
CA ASP A 564 51.70 17.80 22.46
C ASP A 564 50.56 18.42 23.28
N ASN A 565 50.75 19.63 23.81
CA ASN A 565 49.71 20.36 24.53
C ASN A 565 48.54 20.75 23.62
N ILE A 566 48.79 21.25 22.41
CA ILE A 566 47.73 21.56 21.44
C ILE A 566 46.96 20.28 21.07
N MET A 567 47.66 19.17 20.84
CA MET A 567 47.03 17.88 20.53
C MET A 567 46.19 17.36 21.70
N LYS A 568 46.69 17.49 22.94
CA LYS A 568 45.94 17.15 24.16
C LYS A 568 44.69 18.00 24.31
N ASN A 569 44.81 19.31 24.13
CA ASN A 569 43.70 20.26 24.19
C ASN A 569 42.70 19.97 23.08
N ARG A 570 43.14 19.68 21.84
CA ARG A 570 42.26 19.32 20.73
C ARG A 570 41.44 18.07 21.03
N ARG A 571 42.06 17.00 21.55
CA ARG A 571 41.32 15.78 21.96
C ARG A 571 40.28 16.08 23.04
N LYS A 572 40.62 16.93 24.01
CA LYS A 572 39.71 17.33 25.09
C LYS A 572 38.56 18.20 24.57
N ILE A 573 38.83 19.16 23.69
CA ILE A 573 37.84 19.98 23.01
C ILE A 573 36.85 19.10 22.24
N VAL A 574 37.33 18.14 21.45
CA VAL A 574 36.47 17.22 20.69
C VAL A 574 35.57 16.40 21.61
N SER A 575 36.11 15.89 22.72
CA SER A 575 35.32 15.15 23.72
C SER A 575 34.23 16.02 24.35
N LEU A 576 34.57 17.24 24.76
CA LEU A 576 33.63 18.19 25.38
C LEU A 576 32.58 18.68 24.38
N ALA A 577 32.97 18.93 23.12
CA ALA A 577 32.04 19.35 22.07
C ALA A 577 30.99 18.26 21.80
N LYS A 578 31.39 16.99 21.77
CA LYS A 578 30.45 15.85 21.67
C LYS A 578 29.47 15.81 22.82
N GLU A 579 29.96 15.88 24.06
CA GLU A 579 29.12 15.85 25.27
C GLU A 579 28.14 17.03 25.32
N ARG A 580 28.65 18.25 25.09
CA ARG A 580 27.86 19.46 25.13
C ARG A 580 26.82 19.52 24.01
N TYR A 581 27.13 18.99 22.82
CA TYR A 581 26.18 18.91 21.73
C TYR A 581 25.00 17.99 22.06
N ILE A 582 25.23 16.83 22.69
CA ILE A 582 24.15 15.96 23.17
C ILE A 582 23.29 16.69 24.21
N ALA A 583 23.92 17.38 25.17
CA ALA A 583 23.19 18.17 26.16
C ALA A 583 22.35 19.30 25.54
N LEU A 584 22.84 19.96 24.48
CA LEU A 584 22.07 20.97 23.75
C LEU A 584 20.83 20.38 23.07
N GLN A 585 20.91 19.16 22.51
CA GLN A 585 19.75 18.49 21.90
C GLN A 585 18.63 18.28 22.93
N GLU A 586 18.96 17.88 24.17
CA GLU A 586 17.98 17.75 25.24
C GLU A 586 17.31 19.09 25.60
N VAL A 587 18.08 20.18 25.61
CA VAL A 587 17.53 21.52 25.87
C VAL A 587 16.54 21.92 24.76
N TYR A 588 16.89 21.68 23.50
CA TYR A 588 16.02 22.01 22.38
C TYR A 588 14.76 21.14 22.34
N GLU A 589 14.88 19.86 22.65
CA GLU A 589 13.73 18.97 22.75
C GLU A 589 12.73 19.45 23.80
N ARG A 590 13.18 19.73 25.03
CA ARG A 590 12.29 20.21 26.11
C ARG A 590 11.59 21.51 25.79
N ARG A 591 12.24 22.41 25.03
CA ARG A 591 11.71 23.74 24.73
C ARG A 591 10.81 23.77 23.49
N TYR A 592 11.11 22.96 22.48
CA TYR A 592 10.54 23.12 21.14
C TYR A 592 9.74 21.90 20.62
N SER A 593 9.60 20.81 21.39
CA SER A 593 8.85 19.63 20.96
C SER A 593 7.43 19.94 20.44
N LEU A 594 6.65 20.70 21.21
CA LEU A 594 5.30 21.11 20.84
C LEU A 594 5.27 22.05 19.61
N LEU A 595 6.34 22.83 19.39
CA LEU A 595 6.47 23.65 18.18
C LEU A 595 6.67 22.76 16.96
N PHE A 596 7.56 21.77 17.04
CA PHE A 596 7.79 20.81 15.95
C PHE A 596 6.51 20.07 15.57
N ASP A 597 5.74 19.55 16.53
CA ASP A 597 4.49 18.82 16.24
C ASP A 597 3.48 19.68 15.47
N ARG A 598 3.31 20.94 15.90
CA ARG A 598 2.41 21.90 15.25
C ARG A 598 2.89 22.28 13.84
N ILE A 599 4.20 22.48 13.68
CA ILE A 599 4.81 22.78 12.37
C ILE A 599 4.66 21.59 11.41
N ILE A 600 4.99 20.38 11.86
CA ILE A 600 4.94 19.16 11.04
C ILE A 600 3.50 18.94 10.55
N SER A 601 2.51 19.04 11.44
CA SER A 601 1.10 18.90 11.07
C SER A 601 0.65 19.98 10.07
N TYR A 602 1.07 21.23 10.27
CA TYR A 602 0.73 22.35 9.41
C TYR A 602 1.35 22.21 8.00
N VAL A 603 2.65 21.95 7.93
CA VAL A 603 3.38 21.80 6.65
C VAL A 603 2.86 20.59 5.88
N ALA A 604 2.61 19.46 6.56
CA ALA A 604 2.08 18.28 5.90
C ALA A 604 0.70 18.54 5.28
N ASP A 605 -0.23 19.17 6.01
CA ASP A 605 -1.57 19.49 5.48
C ASP A 605 -1.49 20.46 4.29
N LEU A 606 -0.63 21.48 4.37
CA LEU A 606 -0.43 22.45 3.29
C LEU A 606 0.19 21.80 2.04
N ASP A 607 1.22 20.97 2.21
CA ASP A 607 1.89 20.27 1.12
C ASP A 607 0.95 19.30 0.40
N VAL A 608 0.11 18.56 1.15
CA VAL A 608 -0.94 17.73 0.54
C VAL A 608 -1.92 18.59 -0.26
N GLY A 609 -2.35 19.74 0.26
CA GLY A 609 -3.20 20.67 -0.48
C GLY A 609 -2.56 21.16 -1.79
N VAL A 610 -1.28 21.55 -1.74
CA VAL A 610 -0.52 22.03 -2.89
C VAL A 610 -0.30 20.91 -3.91
N SER A 611 0.11 19.72 -3.47
CA SER A 611 0.24 18.51 -4.30
C SER A 611 -1.08 18.21 -5.02
N SER A 612 -2.18 18.17 -4.28
CA SER A 612 -3.51 17.91 -4.84
C SER A 612 -3.94 18.98 -5.84
N SER A 613 -3.59 20.23 -5.60
CA SER A 613 -3.86 21.31 -6.56
C SER A 613 -3.01 21.22 -7.82
N LYS A 614 -1.74 20.78 -7.75
CA LYS A 614 -0.92 20.52 -8.94
C LYS A 614 -1.58 19.46 -9.81
N VAL A 615 -1.95 18.33 -9.20
CA VAL A 615 -2.65 17.22 -9.86
C VAL A 615 -3.96 17.70 -10.49
N ALA A 616 -4.75 18.49 -9.77
CA ALA A 616 -6.02 19.01 -10.28
C ALA A 616 -5.83 19.93 -11.51
N GLN A 617 -4.79 20.75 -11.53
CA GLN A 617 -4.46 21.61 -12.68
C GLN A 617 -3.91 20.81 -13.87
N GLU A 618 -3.04 19.84 -13.61
CA GLU A 618 -2.39 18.99 -14.60
C GLU A 618 -3.41 18.09 -15.32
N TYR A 619 -4.27 17.40 -14.57
CA TYR A 619 -5.21 16.40 -15.10
C TYR A 619 -6.67 16.87 -15.17
N LYS A 620 -6.91 18.17 -14.97
CA LYS A 620 -8.25 18.78 -14.97
C LYS A 620 -9.22 18.04 -14.06
N HIS A 621 -8.81 17.78 -12.81
CA HIS A 621 -9.71 17.21 -11.82
C HIS A 621 -10.66 18.27 -11.28
N SER A 622 -11.86 17.84 -10.90
CA SER A 622 -12.92 18.72 -10.43
C SER A 622 -13.21 18.47 -8.96
N ARG A 623 -13.63 19.52 -8.25
CA ARG A 623 -14.07 19.43 -6.86
C ARG A 623 -15.33 18.56 -6.76
N PRO A 624 -15.35 17.50 -5.94
CA PRO A 624 -16.57 16.77 -5.64
C PRO A 624 -17.46 17.57 -4.66
N MET A 625 -18.77 17.33 -4.72
CA MET A 625 -19.76 17.94 -3.83
C MET A 625 -20.45 16.87 -2.98
N ILE A 626 -20.46 17.06 -1.67
CA ILE A 626 -21.10 16.12 -0.75
C ILE A 626 -22.57 16.51 -0.57
N ILE A 627 -23.48 15.56 -0.83
CA ILE A 627 -24.92 15.73 -0.67
C ILE A 627 -25.39 15.03 0.60
N ASP A 628 -26.19 15.74 1.40
CA ASP A 628 -26.84 15.16 2.57
C ASP A 628 -28.09 14.40 2.13
N VAL A 629 -28.07 13.09 2.38
CA VAL A 629 -29.18 12.17 2.08
C VAL A 629 -29.71 11.56 3.38
N LYS A 630 -30.94 11.05 3.34
CA LYS A 630 -31.52 10.31 4.48
C LYS A 630 -30.67 9.08 4.83
N SER A 631 -30.85 8.55 6.03
CA SER A 631 -30.07 7.40 6.53
C SER A 631 -30.26 6.13 5.70
N ASP A 632 -31.45 5.97 5.11
CA ASP A 632 -31.88 4.81 4.31
C ASP A 632 -31.83 5.07 2.80
N GLU A 633 -31.10 6.11 2.38
CA GLU A 633 -30.94 6.50 0.98
C GLU A 633 -29.45 6.70 0.64
N ASN A 634 -29.13 6.66 -0.65
CA ASN A 634 -27.78 6.87 -1.19
C ASN A 634 -27.90 7.56 -2.55
N PHE A 635 -26.88 8.30 -2.97
CA PHE A 635 -26.87 9.06 -4.23
C PHE A 635 -25.45 9.25 -4.77
N MET A 636 -25.29 9.10 -6.07
CA MET A 636 -24.07 9.45 -6.79
C MET A 636 -24.37 9.90 -8.21
N GLN A 637 -23.78 11.03 -8.60
CA GLN A 637 -23.79 11.60 -9.93
C GLN A 637 -22.36 11.96 -10.32
N ILE A 638 -21.87 11.37 -11.42
CA ILE A 638 -20.56 11.69 -11.99
C ILE A 638 -20.73 11.98 -13.47
N MET A 639 -20.37 13.18 -13.90
CA MET A 639 -20.45 13.61 -15.29
C MET A 639 -19.08 13.59 -15.95
N GLN A 640 -19.01 13.02 -17.15
CA GLN A 640 -17.78 12.88 -17.93
C GLN A 640 -16.66 12.21 -17.11
N LEU A 641 -16.98 11.09 -16.47
CA LEU A 641 -16.05 10.28 -15.68
C LEU A 641 -14.93 9.73 -16.55
N ARG A 642 -13.70 9.84 -16.06
CA ARG A 642 -12.47 9.37 -16.70
C ARG A 642 -11.72 8.42 -15.79
N HIS A 643 -11.02 7.46 -16.37
CA HIS A 643 -10.10 6.61 -15.62
C HIS A 643 -8.75 7.31 -15.48
N PRO A 644 -8.32 7.73 -14.28
CA PRO A 644 -7.08 8.52 -14.08
C PRO A 644 -5.83 7.84 -14.65
N LEU A 645 -5.65 6.54 -14.39
CA LEU A 645 -4.44 5.81 -14.84
C LEU A 645 -4.41 5.57 -16.36
N ILE A 646 -5.53 5.13 -16.94
CA ILE A 646 -5.61 4.79 -18.37
C ILE A 646 -5.50 6.06 -19.23
N GLU A 647 -6.15 7.17 -18.80
CA GLU A 647 -6.07 8.46 -19.49
C GLU A 647 -4.61 8.93 -19.68
N ILE A 648 -3.77 8.77 -18.65
CA ILE A 648 -2.37 9.18 -18.68
C ILE A 648 -1.50 8.22 -19.50
N GLN A 649 -1.74 6.92 -19.42
CA GLN A 649 -0.94 5.91 -20.10
C GLN A 649 -1.25 5.79 -21.60
N THR A 650 -2.41 6.27 -22.04
CA THR A 650 -2.82 6.20 -23.45
C THR A 650 -2.03 7.22 -24.27
N GLY A 651 -0.89 6.80 -24.84
CA GLY A 651 -0.04 7.68 -25.68
C GLY A 651 -0.60 7.98 -27.07
N SER A 652 -1.53 7.17 -27.57
CA SER A 652 -2.16 7.35 -28.88
C SER A 652 -3.68 7.07 -28.81
N GLY A 653 -4.46 8.11 -28.54
CA GLY A 653 -5.93 8.09 -28.51
C GLY A 653 -6.51 8.99 -27.41
N ILE A 654 -7.73 9.48 -27.59
CA ILE A 654 -8.45 10.27 -26.58
C ILE A 654 -9.27 9.29 -25.72
N TYR A 655 -9.18 9.41 -24.38
CA TYR A 655 -10.03 8.66 -23.46
C TYR A 655 -11.50 9.08 -23.62
N VAL A 656 -12.43 8.13 -23.70
CA VAL A 656 -13.86 8.40 -23.85
C VAL A 656 -14.54 8.51 -22.48
N PRO A 657 -14.97 9.70 -22.05
CA PRO A 657 -15.62 9.88 -20.76
C PRO A 657 -17.08 9.38 -20.76
N ASN A 658 -17.57 8.93 -19.60
CA ASN A 658 -18.93 8.40 -19.45
C ASN A 658 -19.68 9.06 -18.28
N ASP A 659 -21.00 9.14 -18.40
CA ASP A 659 -21.88 9.75 -17.40
C ASP A 659 -22.54 8.67 -16.54
N ILE A 660 -22.49 8.83 -15.21
CA ILE A 660 -22.99 7.86 -14.23
C ILE A 660 -23.95 8.52 -13.26
N VAL A 661 -25.15 7.94 -13.08
CA VAL A 661 -26.14 8.38 -12.10
C VAL A 661 -26.72 7.16 -11.40
N MET A 662 -26.56 7.07 -10.08
CA MET A 662 -27.04 5.95 -9.25
C MET A 662 -27.61 6.46 -7.91
N GLY A 663 -28.45 5.66 -7.28
CA GLY A 663 -29.16 5.97 -6.04
C GLY A 663 -30.47 6.74 -6.26
N ASN A 664 -30.87 7.53 -5.26
CA ASN A 664 -32.09 8.32 -5.28
C ASN A 664 -31.91 9.60 -6.12
N ARG A 665 -32.66 9.70 -7.23
CA ARG A 665 -32.53 10.81 -8.19
C ARG A 665 -33.18 12.12 -7.72
N ASP A 666 -33.91 12.13 -6.60
CA ASP A 666 -34.45 13.36 -6.00
C ASP A 666 -33.35 14.39 -5.67
N TYR A 667 -32.14 13.91 -5.40
CA TYR A 667 -30.98 14.73 -5.06
C TYR A 667 -30.24 15.29 -6.28
N MET A 668 -30.72 15.02 -7.49
CA MET A 668 -30.11 15.53 -8.72
C MET A 668 -30.59 16.95 -9.01
N ASP A 669 -29.65 17.87 -9.24
CA ASP A 669 -30.01 19.22 -9.70
C ASP A 669 -30.43 19.19 -11.18
N LEU A 670 -31.63 19.71 -11.50
CA LEU A 670 -32.10 19.96 -12.87
C LEU A 670 -31.54 21.30 -13.36
N PRO A 671 -30.94 21.42 -14.57
CA PRO A 671 -31.38 20.79 -15.82
C PRO A 671 -30.24 20.09 -16.61
N HIS A 672 -30.50 18.91 -17.18
CA HIS A 672 -29.54 18.05 -17.94
C HIS A 672 -28.68 17.13 -17.05
N PRO A 673 -28.59 15.83 -17.41
CA PRO A 673 -27.90 15.39 -18.62
C PRO A 673 -28.78 14.64 -19.62
N LYS A 674 -28.47 14.77 -20.92
CA LYS A 674 -28.84 13.77 -21.95
C LYS A 674 -27.98 12.51 -21.75
N THR A 675 -28.06 11.89 -20.56
CA THR A 675 -27.42 10.60 -20.31
C THR A 675 -28.41 9.49 -20.61
N VAL A 676 -27.89 8.38 -21.15
CA VAL A 676 -28.70 7.18 -21.38
C VAL A 676 -29.34 6.69 -20.08
N MET A 677 -28.68 6.87 -18.92
CA MET A 677 -29.19 6.40 -17.63
C MET A 677 -30.48 7.10 -17.16
N LEU A 678 -30.85 8.23 -17.77
CA LEU A 678 -32.08 8.96 -17.48
C LEU A 678 -33.15 8.81 -18.58
N ASP A 679 -32.88 8.01 -19.62
CA ASP A 679 -33.87 7.72 -20.64
C ASP A 679 -35.03 6.93 -20.03
N VAL A 680 -36.26 7.33 -20.34
CA VAL A 680 -37.48 6.65 -19.91
C VAL A 680 -37.51 5.21 -20.43
N ASN A 681 -36.88 4.95 -21.59
CA ASN A 681 -36.75 3.61 -22.15
C ASN A 681 -35.75 2.71 -21.39
N VAL A 682 -34.91 3.31 -20.54
CA VAL A 682 -33.95 2.59 -19.68
C VAL A 682 -34.58 2.35 -18.32
N HIS A 683 -35.30 3.35 -17.77
CA HIS A 683 -35.85 3.24 -16.43
C HIS A 683 -37.02 4.20 -16.16
N ASP A 684 -38.16 3.67 -15.73
CA ASP A 684 -39.35 4.42 -15.32
C ASP A 684 -39.37 4.75 -13.81
N GLY A 685 -38.59 4.00 -13.02
CA GLY A 685 -38.55 4.08 -11.55
C GLY A 685 -37.75 5.28 -11.04
N HIS A 686 -37.90 5.56 -9.73
CA HIS A 686 -37.30 6.71 -9.07
C HIS A 686 -35.81 6.53 -8.69
N GLU A 687 -35.37 5.29 -8.45
CA GLU A 687 -34.06 4.94 -7.87
C GLU A 687 -33.29 3.98 -8.77
N ILE A 688 -32.00 4.21 -8.99
CA ILE A 688 -31.12 3.32 -9.78
C ILE A 688 -30.03 2.77 -8.84
N ASN A 689 -30.28 1.66 -8.17
CA ASN A 689 -29.31 1.07 -7.25
C ASN A 689 -28.34 0.10 -7.95
N GLY A 690 -28.80 -0.60 -8.98
CA GLY A 690 -28.03 -1.63 -9.68
C GLY A 690 -27.79 -1.32 -11.14
N VAL A 691 -26.56 -1.53 -11.61
CA VAL A 691 -26.21 -1.48 -13.03
C VAL A 691 -25.62 -2.81 -13.48
N LEU A 692 -26.22 -3.45 -14.47
CA LEU A 692 -25.65 -4.60 -15.18
C LEU A 692 -24.96 -4.09 -16.43
N LEU A 693 -23.63 -4.16 -16.45
CA LEU A 693 -22.79 -3.62 -17.51
C LEU A 693 -22.33 -4.73 -18.47
N TYR A 694 -22.86 -4.71 -19.68
CA TYR A 694 -22.55 -5.64 -20.76
C TYR A 694 -21.53 -5.08 -21.75
N GLY A 695 -21.00 -5.97 -22.59
CA GLY A 695 -20.07 -5.64 -23.67
C GLY A 695 -18.97 -6.68 -23.80
N ILE A 696 -18.21 -6.63 -24.89
CA ILE A 696 -17.11 -7.57 -25.12
C ILE A 696 -15.90 -7.31 -24.21
N ASN A 697 -14.98 -8.26 -24.19
CA ASN A 697 -13.67 -8.03 -23.58
C ASN A 697 -12.97 -6.91 -24.35
N SER A 698 -12.24 -6.06 -23.62
CA SER A 698 -11.60 -4.85 -24.17
C SER A 698 -12.53 -3.69 -24.58
N SER A 699 -13.85 -3.80 -24.38
CA SER A 699 -14.76 -2.65 -24.56
C SER A 699 -14.59 -1.57 -23.49
N GLY A 700 -13.95 -1.88 -22.37
CA GLY A 700 -13.68 -0.95 -21.26
C GLY A 700 -14.57 -1.12 -20.03
N LYS A 701 -15.29 -2.26 -19.89
CA LYS A 701 -16.19 -2.52 -18.74
C LYS A 701 -15.47 -2.38 -17.39
N SER A 702 -14.37 -3.12 -17.23
CA SER A 702 -13.54 -3.09 -16.03
C SER A 702 -12.96 -1.70 -15.77
N SER A 703 -12.59 -0.98 -16.83
CA SER A 703 -12.09 0.38 -16.76
C SER A 703 -13.16 1.34 -16.23
N LEU A 704 -14.39 1.30 -16.75
CA LEU A 704 -15.47 2.16 -16.28
C LEU A 704 -15.80 1.88 -14.80
N MET A 705 -15.92 0.61 -14.44
CA MET A 705 -16.17 0.18 -13.06
C MET A 705 -15.06 0.67 -12.10
N LYS A 706 -13.79 0.44 -12.43
CA LYS A 706 -12.65 0.95 -11.63
C LYS A 706 -12.68 2.47 -11.52
N SER A 707 -13.07 3.19 -12.57
CA SER A 707 -13.15 4.65 -12.54
C SER A 707 -14.14 5.16 -11.49
N ILE A 708 -15.28 4.48 -11.31
CA ILE A 708 -16.29 4.83 -10.29
C ILE A 708 -15.72 4.61 -8.88
N GLY A 709 -15.07 3.47 -8.66
CA GLY A 709 -14.43 3.15 -7.38
C GLY A 709 -13.32 4.13 -7.02
N LEU A 710 -12.44 4.43 -7.98
CA LEU A 710 -11.36 5.41 -7.80
C LEU A 710 -11.90 6.81 -7.54
N ALA A 711 -12.94 7.27 -8.26
CA ALA A 711 -13.55 8.57 -8.02
C ALA A 711 -14.13 8.68 -6.60
N THR A 712 -14.82 7.63 -6.13
CA THR A 712 -15.37 7.55 -4.78
C THR A 712 -14.27 7.58 -3.72
N LEU A 713 -13.22 6.77 -3.91
CA LEU A 713 -12.07 6.71 -3.02
C LEU A 713 -11.32 8.05 -2.96
N MET A 714 -11.05 8.68 -4.10
CA MET A 714 -10.41 10.00 -4.18
C MET A 714 -11.26 11.05 -3.45
N ALA A 715 -12.57 11.08 -3.70
CA ALA A 715 -13.47 12.01 -3.05
C ALA A 715 -13.44 11.84 -1.52
N GLN A 716 -13.68 10.63 -0.99
CA GLN A 716 -13.65 10.39 0.47
C GLN A 716 -12.25 10.39 1.09
N SER A 717 -11.20 10.49 0.31
CA SER A 717 -9.84 10.78 0.80
C SER A 717 -9.57 12.29 0.91
N GLY A 718 -10.46 13.13 0.37
CA GLY A 718 -10.34 14.59 0.36
C GLY A 718 -9.63 15.15 -0.89
N PHE A 719 -9.55 14.38 -1.98
CA PHE A 719 -8.96 14.80 -3.26
C PHE A 719 -10.02 15.18 -4.29
N PHE A 720 -9.60 15.95 -5.30
CA PHE A 720 -10.42 16.22 -6.48
C PHE A 720 -10.43 15.00 -7.41
N VAL A 721 -11.46 14.89 -8.25
CA VAL A 721 -11.74 13.65 -9.00
C VAL A 721 -11.62 13.84 -10.51
N SER A 722 -11.32 12.76 -11.23
CA SER A 722 -11.22 12.70 -12.71
C SER A 722 -12.58 12.74 -13.40
N ALA A 723 -13.34 13.81 -13.21
CA ALA A 723 -14.65 14.03 -13.81
C ALA A 723 -14.86 15.51 -14.12
N ALA A 724 -15.89 15.86 -14.90
CA ALA A 724 -16.30 17.25 -15.05
C ALA A 724 -17.09 17.73 -13.83
N VAL A 725 -17.96 16.88 -13.29
CA VAL A 725 -18.76 17.13 -12.09
C VAL A 725 -18.90 15.83 -11.31
N MET A 726 -18.80 15.90 -9.99
CA MET A 726 -19.15 14.79 -9.10
C MET A 726 -19.98 15.29 -7.93
N LYS A 727 -21.13 14.67 -7.70
CA LYS A 727 -21.96 14.84 -6.51
C LYS A 727 -22.21 13.47 -5.91
N PHE A 728 -22.09 13.32 -4.60
CA PHE A 728 -22.25 12.02 -3.97
C PHE A 728 -22.65 12.16 -2.50
N SER A 729 -23.31 11.15 -1.96
CA SER A 729 -23.40 10.93 -0.52
C SER A 729 -22.27 10.05 -0.03
N LEU A 730 -21.90 10.20 1.24
CA LEU A 730 -20.81 9.43 1.84
C LEU A 730 -21.14 7.93 1.87
N PHE A 731 -20.20 7.13 1.37
CA PHE A 731 -20.22 5.68 1.46
C PHE A 731 -19.51 5.22 2.74
N ASP A 732 -20.08 4.22 3.41
CA ASP A 732 -19.45 3.61 4.58
C ASP A 732 -18.52 2.45 4.21
N SER A 733 -18.65 1.92 2.99
CA SER A 733 -17.92 0.75 2.55
C SER A 733 -17.81 0.66 1.03
N LEU A 734 -16.66 0.20 0.57
CA LEU A 734 -16.37 -0.08 -0.83
C LEU A 734 -15.93 -1.53 -0.96
N PHE A 735 -16.68 -2.31 -1.72
CA PHE A 735 -16.36 -3.70 -2.01
C PHE A 735 -16.01 -3.90 -3.47
N THR A 736 -14.96 -4.65 -3.72
CA THR A 736 -14.56 -5.03 -5.06
C THR A 736 -14.54 -6.54 -5.23
N ARG A 737 -14.86 -6.98 -6.44
CA ARG A 737 -14.64 -8.33 -6.93
C ARG A 737 -14.19 -8.19 -8.37
N ILE A 738 -12.93 -7.88 -8.57
CA ILE A 738 -12.32 -7.71 -9.89
C ILE A 738 -11.37 -8.88 -10.08
N VAL A 739 -11.47 -9.58 -11.21
CA VAL A 739 -10.57 -10.70 -11.53
C VAL A 739 -9.12 -10.21 -11.46
N SER A 740 -8.44 -10.58 -10.37
CA SER A 740 -7.03 -10.26 -10.11
C SER A 740 -6.15 -11.42 -10.52
N ARG A 741 -4.82 -11.19 -10.56
CA ARG A 741 -3.85 -12.28 -10.74
C ARG A 741 -4.10 -13.36 -9.67
N ASP A 742 -4.02 -14.62 -10.07
CA ASP A 742 -4.29 -15.77 -9.21
C ASP A 742 -3.60 -15.64 -7.86
N ASN A 743 -4.37 -15.56 -6.79
CA ASN A 743 -3.81 -15.50 -5.44
C ASN A 743 -3.57 -16.94 -4.96
N LEU A 744 -2.54 -17.57 -5.53
CA LEU A 744 -2.07 -18.92 -5.17
C LEU A 744 -1.83 -19.08 -3.65
N ALA A 745 -1.54 -17.98 -2.95
CA ALA A 745 -1.23 -17.93 -1.52
C ALA A 745 -2.36 -18.46 -0.62
N LYS A 746 -3.64 -18.32 -1.02
CA LYS A 746 -4.77 -18.76 -0.19
C LYS A 746 -5.00 -20.28 -0.20
N GLY A 747 -4.32 -21.05 -1.06
CA GLY A 747 -4.46 -22.51 -1.15
C GLY A 747 -5.89 -23.00 -1.51
N LEU A 748 -6.77 -22.10 -1.95
CA LEU A 748 -8.17 -22.36 -2.29
C LEU A 748 -8.37 -22.25 -3.81
N SER A 749 -9.41 -22.91 -4.34
CA SER A 749 -9.80 -22.72 -5.73
C SER A 749 -10.27 -21.29 -5.99
N THR A 750 -10.09 -20.80 -7.22
CA THR A 750 -10.52 -19.45 -7.64
C THR A 750 -12.01 -19.20 -7.35
N PHE A 751 -12.85 -20.22 -7.57
CA PHE A 751 -14.28 -20.16 -7.26
C PHE A 751 -14.56 -20.10 -5.74
N ALA A 752 -13.80 -20.83 -4.92
CA ALA A 752 -13.99 -20.77 -3.47
C ALA A 752 -13.64 -19.39 -2.89
N VAL A 753 -12.55 -18.77 -3.38
CA VAL A 753 -12.19 -17.39 -3.02
C VAL A 753 -13.29 -16.42 -3.43
N GLU A 754 -13.82 -16.57 -4.65
CA GLU A 754 -14.91 -15.76 -5.15
C GLU A 754 -16.19 -15.87 -4.31
N MET A 755 -16.56 -17.07 -3.87
CA MET A 755 -17.71 -17.27 -2.99
C MET A 755 -17.48 -16.67 -1.59
N LEU A 756 -16.25 -16.70 -1.09
CA LEU A 756 -15.89 -16.05 0.17
C LEU A 756 -15.96 -14.52 0.06
N GLU A 757 -15.43 -13.94 -1.02
CA GLU A 757 -15.52 -12.51 -1.29
C GLU A 757 -16.98 -12.04 -1.42
N LEU A 758 -17.83 -12.84 -2.07
CA LEU A 758 -19.26 -12.58 -2.18
C LEU A 758 -19.98 -12.71 -0.82
N LYS A 759 -19.60 -13.71 0.00
CA LYS A 759 -20.09 -13.84 1.38
C LYS A 759 -19.73 -12.61 2.21
N ASN A 760 -18.49 -12.11 2.12
CA ASN A 760 -18.03 -10.93 2.83
C ASN A 760 -18.84 -9.68 2.44
N ILE A 761 -19.10 -9.49 1.14
CA ILE A 761 -20.00 -8.43 0.65
C ILE A 761 -21.36 -8.53 1.34
N PHE A 762 -21.97 -9.72 1.35
CA PHE A 762 -23.31 -9.88 1.89
C PHE A 762 -23.42 -9.75 3.41
N ASN A 763 -22.37 -10.08 4.13
CA ASN A 763 -22.34 -9.97 5.59
C ASN A 763 -22.16 -8.52 6.05
N ARG A 764 -21.55 -7.66 5.22
CA ARG A 764 -21.09 -6.33 5.62
C ARG A 764 -21.72 -5.17 4.84
N ALA A 765 -22.34 -5.44 3.69
CA ALA A 765 -22.95 -4.39 2.87
C ALA A 765 -24.17 -3.75 3.56
N THR A 766 -24.25 -2.44 3.46
CA THR A 766 -25.32 -1.57 3.94
C THR A 766 -25.93 -0.79 2.76
N VAL A 767 -26.94 0.04 3.03
CA VAL A 767 -27.50 0.98 2.02
C VAL A 767 -26.43 1.95 1.50
N ARG A 768 -25.40 2.25 2.32
CA ARG A 768 -24.30 3.17 1.99
C ARG A 768 -23.05 2.46 1.45
N SER A 769 -23.18 1.21 1.01
CA SER A 769 -22.11 0.49 0.31
C SER A 769 -22.08 0.77 -1.18
N LEU A 770 -20.87 0.84 -1.73
CA LEU A 770 -20.59 0.73 -3.17
C LEU A 770 -20.00 -0.66 -3.45
N ILE A 771 -20.68 -1.45 -4.29
CA ILE A 771 -20.22 -2.80 -4.67
C ILE A 771 -19.86 -2.84 -6.17
N LEU A 772 -18.62 -3.22 -6.48
CA LEU A 772 -18.10 -3.30 -7.85
C LEU A 772 -17.70 -4.73 -8.17
N GLY A 773 -18.35 -5.35 -9.16
CA GLY A 773 -18.08 -6.74 -9.56
C GLY A 773 -17.76 -6.87 -11.04
N ASP A 774 -16.74 -7.66 -11.36
CA ASP A 774 -16.30 -7.95 -12.73
C ASP A 774 -16.33 -9.45 -12.95
N GLU A 775 -17.18 -9.90 -13.87
CA GLU A 775 -17.28 -11.29 -14.31
C GLU A 775 -17.40 -12.29 -13.14
N ILE A 776 -18.29 -11.95 -12.20
CA ILE A 776 -18.60 -12.80 -11.05
C ILE A 776 -19.06 -14.18 -11.53
N SER A 777 -18.49 -15.24 -10.95
CA SER A 777 -18.78 -16.64 -11.25
C SER A 777 -18.42 -17.08 -12.67
N HIS A 778 -17.36 -16.51 -13.26
CA HIS A 778 -16.83 -16.97 -14.55
C HIS A 778 -16.18 -18.37 -14.49
N GLY A 779 -15.73 -18.81 -13.31
CA GLY A 779 -15.01 -20.07 -13.11
C GLY A 779 -15.88 -21.32 -12.91
N THR A 780 -17.21 -21.19 -13.00
CA THR A 780 -18.19 -22.27 -12.77
C THR A 780 -19.08 -22.49 -13.99
N GLU A 781 -19.86 -23.58 -13.98
CA GLU A 781 -20.85 -23.86 -15.00
C GLU A 781 -21.86 -22.70 -15.16
N THR A 782 -22.17 -22.37 -16.42
CA THR A 782 -22.95 -21.17 -16.77
C THR A 782 -24.30 -21.09 -16.06
N LEU A 783 -24.99 -22.22 -15.86
CA LEU A 783 -26.29 -22.24 -15.17
C LEU A 783 -26.17 -21.87 -13.69
N SER A 784 -25.18 -22.43 -12.99
CA SER A 784 -24.91 -22.09 -11.59
C SER A 784 -24.40 -20.67 -11.45
N GLY A 785 -23.52 -20.22 -12.35
CA GLY A 785 -23.05 -18.83 -12.39
C GLY A 785 -24.20 -17.84 -12.56
N VAL A 786 -25.11 -18.06 -13.52
CA VAL A 786 -26.31 -17.24 -13.71
C VAL A 786 -27.20 -17.25 -12.46
N ALA A 787 -27.41 -18.41 -11.84
CA ALA A 787 -28.24 -18.52 -10.63
C ALA A 787 -27.65 -17.77 -9.42
N ILE A 788 -26.34 -17.90 -9.19
CA ILE A 788 -25.62 -17.23 -8.10
C ILE A 788 -25.64 -15.71 -8.31
N VAL A 789 -25.26 -15.24 -9.50
CA VAL A 789 -25.23 -13.81 -9.82
C VAL A 789 -26.64 -13.20 -9.77
N SER A 790 -27.66 -13.89 -10.27
CA SER A 790 -29.06 -13.44 -10.17
C SER A 790 -29.49 -13.28 -8.72
N SER A 791 -29.15 -14.26 -7.87
CA SER A 791 -29.46 -14.22 -6.43
C SER A 791 -28.74 -13.07 -5.74
N ALA A 792 -27.48 -12.79 -6.11
CA ALA A 792 -26.71 -11.65 -5.63
C ALA A 792 -27.38 -10.32 -5.97
N ILE A 793 -27.77 -10.13 -7.25
CA ILE A 793 -28.46 -8.93 -7.74
C ILE A 793 -29.75 -8.69 -6.95
N ILE A 794 -30.58 -9.74 -6.76
CA ILE A 794 -31.84 -9.63 -6.02
C ILE A 794 -31.58 -9.22 -4.56
N LYS A 795 -30.56 -9.80 -3.91
CA LYS A 795 -30.21 -9.46 -2.53
C LYS A 795 -29.75 -8.01 -2.40
N LEU A 796 -28.83 -7.55 -3.26
CA LEU A 796 -28.31 -6.18 -3.24
C LEU A 796 -29.38 -5.15 -3.61
N SER A 797 -30.24 -5.45 -4.59
CA SER A 797 -31.40 -4.62 -4.96
C SER A 797 -32.35 -4.42 -3.77
N ARG A 798 -32.64 -5.47 -2.99
CA ARG A 798 -33.45 -5.38 -1.77
C ARG A 798 -32.78 -4.59 -0.65
N LEU A 799 -31.45 -4.69 -0.53
CA LEU A 799 -30.67 -3.90 0.41
C LEU A 799 -30.59 -2.42 0.03
N ARG A 800 -30.90 -2.06 -1.23
CA ARG A 800 -30.77 -0.70 -1.81
C ARG A 800 -29.33 -0.16 -1.80
N SER A 801 -28.33 -1.03 -1.68
CA SER A 801 -26.93 -0.68 -1.88
C SER A 801 -26.66 -0.30 -3.34
N ILE A 802 -25.69 0.57 -3.60
CA ILE A 802 -25.29 0.90 -4.98
C ILE A 802 -24.33 -0.20 -5.48
N PHE A 803 -24.64 -0.82 -6.61
CA PHE A 803 -23.78 -1.83 -7.21
C PHE A 803 -23.68 -1.74 -8.73
N LEU A 804 -22.51 -2.08 -9.27
CA LEU A 804 -22.27 -2.24 -10.69
C LEU A 804 -21.60 -3.59 -10.95
N PHE A 805 -22.26 -4.43 -11.74
CA PHE A 805 -21.73 -5.73 -12.16
C PHE A 805 -21.47 -5.74 -13.66
N ALA A 806 -20.19 -5.76 -14.03
CA ALA A 806 -19.75 -6.07 -15.38
C ALA A 806 -19.91 -7.57 -15.63
N THR A 807 -20.65 -7.95 -16.67
CA THR A 807 -21.01 -9.35 -16.91
C THR A 807 -21.08 -9.69 -18.38
N HIS A 808 -20.69 -10.93 -18.70
CA HIS A 808 -20.88 -11.55 -20.01
C HIS A 808 -22.17 -12.40 -20.07
N LEU A 809 -22.92 -12.49 -18.96
CA LEU A 809 -24.11 -13.31 -18.84
C LEU A 809 -25.35 -12.58 -19.40
N HIS A 810 -25.45 -12.47 -20.73
CA HIS A 810 -26.58 -11.79 -21.41
C HIS A 810 -27.95 -12.35 -21.03
N GLN A 811 -28.02 -13.61 -20.55
CA GLN A 811 -29.24 -14.24 -20.06
C GLN A 811 -29.89 -13.48 -18.90
N LEU A 812 -29.10 -12.77 -18.07
CA LEU A 812 -29.63 -11.98 -16.94
C LEU A 812 -30.65 -10.92 -17.40
N SER A 813 -30.41 -10.28 -18.56
CA SER A 813 -31.29 -9.24 -19.12
C SER A 813 -32.65 -9.77 -19.59
N THR A 814 -32.81 -11.09 -19.78
CA THR A 814 -34.07 -11.72 -20.19
C THR A 814 -34.79 -12.45 -19.07
N MET A 815 -34.15 -12.62 -17.90
CA MET A 815 -34.73 -13.29 -16.75
C MET A 815 -35.85 -12.49 -16.11
N LYS A 816 -36.95 -13.18 -15.77
CA LYS A 816 -38.14 -12.55 -15.18
C LYS A 816 -37.83 -11.96 -13.81
N GLU A 817 -37.05 -12.68 -13.01
CA GLU A 817 -36.66 -12.32 -11.65
C GLU A 817 -35.89 -10.99 -11.61
N ILE A 818 -35.07 -10.72 -12.64
CA ILE A 818 -34.30 -9.48 -12.77
C ILE A 818 -35.16 -8.37 -13.35
N ARG A 819 -35.95 -8.63 -14.41
CA ARG A 819 -36.82 -7.63 -15.05
C ARG A 819 -37.89 -7.04 -14.14
N VAL A 820 -38.28 -7.75 -13.08
CA VAL A 820 -39.24 -7.24 -12.08
C VAL A 820 -38.60 -6.20 -11.15
N LEU A 821 -37.27 -6.16 -11.05
CA LEU A 821 -36.54 -5.21 -10.21
C LEU A 821 -36.55 -3.83 -10.85
N LYS A 822 -37.31 -2.91 -10.26
CA LYS A 822 -37.47 -1.54 -10.74
C LYS A 822 -36.29 -0.62 -10.44
N ASN A 823 -35.23 -1.10 -9.79
CA ASN A 823 -34.06 -0.31 -9.40
C ASN A 823 -32.75 -0.86 -9.99
N VAL A 824 -32.85 -1.75 -10.98
CA VAL A 824 -31.72 -2.36 -11.69
C VAL A 824 -31.86 -2.06 -13.19
N VAL A 825 -30.78 -1.59 -13.81
CA VAL A 825 -30.76 -1.23 -15.24
C VAL A 825 -29.72 -2.04 -16.01
N ASP A 826 -30.04 -2.34 -17.27
CA ASP A 826 -29.14 -2.98 -18.22
C ASP A 826 -28.48 -1.94 -19.12
N LEU A 827 -27.15 -1.89 -19.13
CA LEU A 827 -26.37 -0.98 -19.96
C LEU A 827 -25.24 -1.73 -20.65
N HIS A 828 -24.75 -1.23 -21.79
CA HIS A 828 -23.57 -1.79 -22.44
C HIS A 828 -22.64 -0.70 -22.95
N LEU A 829 -21.36 -1.05 -23.10
CA LEU A 829 -20.40 -0.21 -23.82
C LEU A 829 -20.48 -0.54 -25.32
N SER A 830 -20.85 0.46 -26.12
CA SER A 830 -21.05 0.30 -27.55
C SER A 830 -19.76 -0.07 -28.29
N VAL A 831 -19.85 -1.12 -29.08
CA VAL A 831 -18.88 -1.50 -30.11
C VAL A 831 -19.66 -1.64 -31.39
N GLU A 832 -19.14 -1.06 -32.48
CA GLU A 832 -19.78 -1.10 -33.79
C GLU A 832 -18.83 -1.79 -34.76
N TYR A 833 -19.37 -2.64 -35.62
CA TYR A 833 -18.62 -3.24 -36.70
C TYR A 833 -18.89 -2.43 -37.97
N ASP A 834 -17.84 -1.83 -38.52
CA ASP A 834 -17.89 -1.13 -39.81
C ASP A 834 -17.75 -2.16 -40.92
N GLU A 835 -18.88 -2.49 -41.57
CA GLU A 835 -18.92 -3.47 -42.67
C GLU A 835 -18.13 -3.02 -43.91
N LEU A 836 -18.00 -1.70 -44.15
CA LEU A 836 -17.31 -1.17 -45.33
C LEU A 836 -15.79 -1.28 -45.17
N GLU A 837 -15.31 -1.04 -43.96
CA GLU A 837 -13.88 -1.04 -43.62
C GLU A 837 -13.38 -2.37 -43.03
N ASP A 838 -14.29 -3.33 -42.78
CA ASP A 838 -14.05 -4.62 -42.12
C ASP A 838 -13.32 -4.46 -40.77
N LYS A 839 -13.77 -3.50 -39.95
CA LYS A 839 -13.10 -3.14 -38.68
C LYS A 839 -14.09 -3.00 -37.54
N LEU A 840 -13.65 -3.34 -36.33
CA LEU A 840 -14.39 -3.03 -35.11
C LEU A 840 -14.01 -1.66 -34.56
N LEU A 841 -15.01 -0.80 -34.41
CA LEU A 841 -14.94 0.51 -33.80
C LEU A 841 -15.34 0.42 -32.32
N PHE A 842 -14.35 0.61 -31.45
CA PHE A 842 -14.57 0.66 -30.01
C PHE A 842 -14.97 2.08 -29.60
N ASN A 843 -16.25 2.41 -29.74
CA ASN A 843 -16.79 3.72 -29.37
C ASN A 843 -16.69 3.96 -27.85
N ARG A 844 -16.86 2.89 -27.03
CA ARG A 844 -16.76 2.92 -25.55
C ARG A 844 -17.71 3.93 -24.87
N VAL A 845 -18.83 4.22 -25.53
CA VAL A 845 -19.92 5.04 -25.00
C VAL A 845 -20.97 4.14 -24.37
N LEU A 846 -21.50 4.53 -23.22
CA LEU A 846 -22.57 3.83 -22.53
C LEU A 846 -23.90 3.93 -23.32
N GLN A 847 -24.55 2.79 -23.55
CA GLN A 847 -25.82 2.66 -24.30
C GLN A 847 -26.79 1.73 -23.56
N ASN A 848 -28.09 1.82 -23.90
CA ASN A 848 -29.17 1.04 -23.27
C ASN A 848 -29.11 -0.45 -23.66
N GLY A 849 -29.45 -1.33 -22.72
CA GLY A 849 -29.64 -2.75 -22.93
C GLY A 849 -28.35 -3.55 -22.90
N SER A 850 -28.44 -4.85 -23.17
CA SER A 850 -27.30 -5.77 -23.09
C SER A 850 -26.40 -5.81 -24.33
N GLY A 851 -26.69 -4.99 -25.35
CA GLY A 851 -25.97 -4.98 -26.63
C GLY A 851 -26.24 -6.23 -27.50
N SER A 852 -25.59 -6.31 -28.66
CA SER A 852 -25.64 -7.50 -29.51
C SER A 852 -25.00 -8.72 -28.84
N SER A 853 -25.63 -9.89 -28.97
CA SER A 853 -25.04 -11.16 -28.53
C SER A 853 -24.06 -11.76 -29.54
N ILE A 854 -23.82 -11.08 -30.68
CA ILE A 854 -23.04 -11.59 -31.82
C ILE A 854 -21.59 -11.08 -31.81
N TYR A 855 -21.27 -10.09 -30.98
CA TYR A 855 -19.97 -9.41 -31.00
C TYR A 855 -18.74 -10.32 -30.84
N GLY A 856 -18.84 -11.45 -30.15
CA GLY A 856 -17.72 -12.39 -30.04
C GLY A 856 -17.30 -12.98 -31.38
N LEU A 857 -18.25 -13.24 -32.27
CA LEU A 857 -17.98 -13.72 -33.64
C LEU A 857 -17.54 -12.57 -34.55
N GLU A 858 -18.05 -11.37 -34.35
CA GLU A 858 -17.58 -10.17 -35.07
C GLU A 858 -16.13 -9.83 -34.71
N PHE A 859 -15.74 -10.02 -33.44
CA PHE A 859 -14.36 -9.91 -32.98
C PHE A 859 -13.45 -10.95 -33.63
N ALA A 860 -13.87 -12.23 -33.64
CA ALA A 860 -13.15 -13.28 -34.34
C ALA A 860 -13.01 -12.98 -35.85
N LYS A 861 -14.04 -12.40 -36.46
CA LYS A 861 -14.01 -11.93 -37.86
C LYS A 861 -12.97 -10.83 -38.08
N SER A 862 -12.89 -9.84 -37.18
CA SER A 862 -11.91 -8.75 -37.25
C SER A 862 -10.45 -9.22 -37.12
N LEU A 863 -10.21 -10.40 -36.52
CA LEU A 863 -8.90 -11.03 -36.45
C LEU A 863 -8.54 -11.82 -37.72
N HIS A 864 -9.37 -11.73 -38.77
CA HIS A 864 -9.25 -12.47 -40.03
C HIS A 864 -9.18 -13.99 -39.82
N MET A 865 -9.98 -14.51 -38.88
CA MET A 865 -10.15 -15.96 -38.72
C MET A 865 -10.79 -16.59 -39.95
N ASP A 866 -10.52 -17.88 -40.17
CA ASP A 866 -11.03 -18.66 -41.30
C ASP A 866 -12.55 -18.54 -41.46
N SER A 867 -13.00 -18.30 -42.70
CA SER A 867 -14.43 -18.06 -42.99
C SER A 867 -15.28 -19.29 -42.73
N ASP A 868 -14.76 -20.50 -43.00
CA ASP A 868 -15.50 -21.74 -42.75
C ASP A 868 -15.67 -21.98 -41.25
N PHE A 869 -14.66 -21.64 -40.45
CA PHE A 869 -14.75 -21.64 -38.99
C PHE A 869 -15.81 -20.65 -38.48
N LEU A 870 -15.78 -19.39 -38.93
CA LEU A 870 -16.72 -18.36 -38.50
C LEU A 870 -18.17 -18.69 -38.88
N ASP A 871 -18.39 -19.19 -40.09
CA ASP A 871 -19.71 -19.65 -40.55
C ASP A 871 -20.22 -20.82 -39.72
N THR A 872 -19.34 -21.76 -39.39
CA THR A 872 -19.68 -22.91 -38.54
C THR A 872 -20.01 -22.44 -37.12
N ALA A 873 -19.20 -21.56 -36.55
CA ALA A 873 -19.41 -21.00 -35.21
C ALA A 873 -20.73 -20.21 -35.14
N ASN A 874 -21.07 -19.43 -36.17
CA ASN A 874 -22.35 -18.71 -36.23
C ASN A 874 -23.54 -19.66 -36.37
N LYS A 875 -23.44 -20.71 -37.20
CA LYS A 875 -24.47 -21.77 -37.30
C LYS A 875 -24.70 -22.47 -35.97
N ILE A 876 -23.63 -22.79 -35.24
CA ILE A 876 -23.72 -23.39 -33.90
C ILE A 876 -24.35 -22.42 -32.91
N ARG A 877 -23.94 -21.15 -32.89
CA ARG A 877 -24.52 -20.10 -32.04
C ARG A 877 -26.02 -19.95 -32.28
N LYS A 878 -26.46 -19.78 -33.54
CA LYS A 878 -27.88 -19.66 -33.91
C LYS A 878 -28.69 -20.87 -33.41
N ARG A 879 -28.14 -22.08 -33.54
CA ARG A 879 -28.77 -23.30 -33.00
C ARG A 879 -28.89 -23.28 -31.48
N LEU A 880 -27.84 -22.87 -30.76
CA LEU A 880 -27.84 -22.81 -29.29
C LEU A 880 -28.75 -21.70 -28.76
N ALA A 881 -28.80 -20.55 -29.43
CA ALA A 881 -29.63 -19.39 -29.09
C ALA A 881 -31.09 -19.52 -29.52
N ARG A 882 -31.44 -20.57 -30.30
CA ARG A 882 -32.75 -20.75 -30.95
C ARG A 882 -33.16 -19.56 -31.85
N ASP A 883 -32.16 -18.87 -32.39
CA ASP A 883 -32.29 -17.59 -33.09
C ASP A 883 -32.18 -17.83 -34.60
N PHE A 884 -33.31 -18.17 -35.25
CA PHE A 884 -33.39 -18.42 -36.69
C PHE A 884 -34.31 -17.41 -37.39
N ASP A 885 -33.79 -16.78 -38.45
CA ASP A 885 -34.59 -15.92 -39.32
C ASP A 885 -35.58 -16.75 -40.16
N GLU A 886 -36.78 -16.24 -40.39
CA GLU A 886 -37.84 -16.95 -41.12
C GLU A 886 -37.45 -17.14 -42.61
N LEU A 887 -36.74 -16.16 -43.17
CA LEU A 887 -36.15 -16.25 -44.51
C LEU A 887 -35.09 -17.36 -44.60
N GLU A 888 -34.25 -17.56 -43.59
CA GLU A 888 -33.26 -18.65 -43.56
C GLU A 888 -33.91 -20.04 -43.44
N LEU A 889 -35.01 -20.14 -42.68
CA LEU A 889 -35.79 -21.37 -42.58
C LEU A 889 -36.49 -21.72 -43.91
N LEU A 890 -36.91 -20.72 -44.68
CA LEU A 890 -37.48 -20.88 -46.02
C LEU A 890 -36.43 -21.40 -47.04
N VAL A 891 -35.15 -21.04 -46.89
CA VAL A 891 -34.05 -21.55 -47.76
C VAL A 891 -33.90 -23.07 -47.66
N LYS A 892 -34.21 -23.67 -46.50
CA LYS A 892 -34.19 -25.13 -46.34
C LYS A 892 -35.28 -25.84 -47.16
N LYS A 893 -36.23 -25.10 -47.75
CA LYS A 893 -37.35 -25.57 -48.58
C LYS A 893 -38.11 -26.77 -48.00
N LYS A 894 -38.13 -26.92 -46.67
CA LYS A 894 -38.84 -28.02 -46.01
C LYS A 894 -40.34 -27.73 -46.06
N THR A 895 -41.07 -28.48 -46.87
CA THR A 895 -42.52 -28.36 -47.03
C THR A 895 -43.25 -29.44 -46.24
N SER A 896 -44.53 -29.20 -45.96
CA SER A 896 -45.38 -30.16 -45.27
C SER A 896 -45.49 -31.46 -46.08
N LYS A 897 -45.49 -32.60 -45.39
CA LYS A 897 -45.79 -33.91 -46.01
C LYS A 897 -47.21 -33.97 -46.59
N TYR A 898 -48.10 -33.09 -46.12
CA TYR A 898 -49.51 -33.06 -46.49
C TYR A 898 -49.80 -32.06 -47.60
N ASN A 899 -49.04 -30.95 -47.68
CA ASN A 899 -49.23 -29.92 -48.70
C ASN A 899 -47.91 -29.25 -49.08
N LYS A 900 -47.51 -29.38 -50.35
CA LYS A 900 -46.24 -28.83 -50.86
C LYS A 900 -46.18 -27.30 -50.88
N GLU A 901 -47.32 -26.61 -50.79
CA GLU A 901 -47.41 -25.15 -50.74
C GLU A 901 -47.27 -24.58 -49.31
N LEU A 902 -47.21 -25.45 -48.30
CA LEU A 902 -47.00 -25.08 -46.90
C LEU A 902 -45.56 -25.35 -46.49
N TYR A 903 -44.80 -24.31 -46.16
CA TYR A 903 -43.45 -24.41 -45.64
C TYR A 903 -43.45 -24.58 -44.11
N VAL A 904 -42.62 -25.48 -43.60
CA VAL A 904 -42.50 -25.79 -42.17
C VAL A 904 -41.34 -24.98 -41.61
N THR A 905 -41.62 -23.73 -41.24
CA THR A 905 -40.64 -22.75 -40.76
C THR A 905 -40.68 -22.62 -39.24
N LYS A 906 -41.61 -21.83 -38.72
CA LYS A 906 -41.77 -21.54 -37.28
C LYS A 906 -43.08 -22.09 -36.76
N CYS A 907 -43.10 -22.42 -35.48
CA CYS A 907 -44.26 -22.82 -34.72
C CYS A 907 -45.21 -21.63 -34.64
N VAL A 908 -46.46 -21.80 -35.10
CA VAL A 908 -47.44 -20.70 -35.14
C VAL A 908 -47.84 -20.21 -33.74
N ILE A 909 -47.55 -20.98 -32.68
CA ILE A 909 -47.90 -20.65 -31.29
C ILE A 909 -46.75 -19.92 -30.56
N CYS A 910 -45.53 -20.47 -30.57
CA CYS A 910 -44.40 -19.92 -29.80
C CYS A 910 -43.25 -19.34 -30.63
N GLY A 911 -43.29 -19.47 -31.96
CA GLY A 911 -42.24 -18.97 -32.84
C GLY A 911 -40.97 -19.85 -32.95
N ASP A 912 -40.85 -20.93 -32.15
CA ASP A 912 -39.74 -21.90 -32.25
C ASP A 912 -39.71 -22.64 -33.60
N MET A 913 -38.62 -23.35 -33.92
CA MET A 913 -38.55 -24.15 -35.16
C MET A 913 -39.69 -25.19 -35.21
N ALA A 914 -40.48 -25.17 -36.28
CA ALA A 914 -41.52 -26.16 -36.51
C ALA A 914 -40.89 -27.50 -36.92
N GLU A 915 -41.25 -28.56 -36.23
CA GLU A 915 -40.76 -29.91 -36.53
C GLU A 915 -41.75 -30.66 -37.42
N ASP A 916 -43.04 -30.46 -37.16
CA ASP A 916 -44.16 -31.17 -37.80
C ASP A 916 -45.35 -30.24 -38.08
N VAL A 917 -46.36 -30.77 -38.76
CA VAL A 917 -47.58 -30.04 -39.14
C VAL A 917 -48.80 -30.72 -38.56
N HIS A 918 -49.63 -29.95 -37.88
CA HIS A 918 -50.88 -30.41 -37.27
C HIS A 918 -52.10 -30.05 -38.11
N HIS A 919 -53.10 -30.94 -38.14
CA HIS A 919 -54.39 -30.67 -38.76
C HIS A 919 -55.33 -29.99 -37.76
N ILE A 920 -55.84 -28.79 -38.08
CA ILE A 920 -56.81 -28.08 -37.23
C ILE A 920 -58.09 -28.92 -37.07
N ASN A 921 -58.64 -29.41 -38.18
CA ASN A 921 -59.73 -30.38 -38.18
C ASN A 921 -59.16 -31.79 -38.41
N HIS A 922 -59.47 -32.72 -37.51
CA HIS A 922 -58.99 -34.10 -37.57
C HIS A 922 -59.30 -34.76 -38.92
N LYS A 923 -58.32 -35.48 -39.47
CA LYS A 923 -58.45 -36.21 -40.73
C LYS A 923 -59.58 -37.23 -40.77
N SER A 924 -60.00 -37.73 -39.62
CA SER A 924 -61.13 -38.67 -39.49
C SER A 924 -62.48 -38.06 -39.88
N LEU A 925 -62.58 -36.73 -39.95
CA LEU A 925 -63.77 -36.01 -40.40
C LEU A 925 -63.87 -35.89 -41.93
N ALA A 926 -62.88 -36.40 -42.66
CA ALA A 926 -62.87 -36.35 -44.12
C ALA A 926 -63.66 -37.53 -44.73
N ASP A 927 -64.39 -37.26 -45.81
CA ASP A 927 -65.07 -38.30 -46.59
C ASP A 927 -64.09 -39.21 -47.37
N GLU A 928 -64.62 -40.19 -48.09
CA GLU A 928 -63.83 -41.12 -48.91
C GLU A 928 -62.98 -40.41 -49.99
N SER A 929 -63.39 -39.21 -50.40
CA SER A 929 -62.66 -38.38 -51.36
C SER A 929 -61.67 -37.41 -50.69
N GLY A 930 -61.56 -37.42 -49.36
CA GLY A 930 -60.61 -36.62 -48.58
C GLY A 930 -61.08 -35.20 -48.24
N PHE A 931 -62.36 -34.88 -48.41
CA PHE A 931 -62.93 -33.56 -48.10
C PHE A 931 -63.55 -33.51 -46.71
N ILE A 932 -63.26 -32.44 -45.96
CA ILE A 932 -63.93 -32.06 -44.72
C ILE A 932 -64.92 -30.95 -45.08
N GLY A 933 -66.19 -31.31 -45.30
CA GLY A 933 -67.20 -30.39 -45.80
C GLY A 933 -66.88 -29.90 -47.22
N HIS A 934 -66.39 -28.66 -47.35
CA HIS A 934 -66.14 -28.01 -48.65
C HIS A 934 -64.66 -27.85 -49.01
N PHE A 935 -63.73 -28.35 -48.18
CA PHE A 935 -62.29 -28.24 -48.44
C PHE A 935 -61.56 -29.55 -48.19
N HIS A 936 -60.48 -29.81 -48.93
CA HIS A 936 -59.68 -31.02 -48.76
C HIS A 936 -58.93 -31.01 -47.41
N LYS A 937 -58.86 -32.17 -46.73
CA LYS A 937 -58.26 -32.32 -45.39
C LYS A 937 -56.82 -31.78 -45.29
N ASP A 938 -56.07 -31.84 -46.38
CA ASP A 938 -54.68 -31.36 -46.47
C ASP A 938 -54.56 -29.95 -47.08
N SER A 939 -55.63 -29.16 -47.11
CA SER A 939 -55.58 -27.75 -47.53
C SER A 939 -54.72 -26.91 -46.57
N LYS A 940 -54.04 -25.88 -47.10
CA LYS A 940 -53.14 -24.99 -46.34
C LYS A 940 -53.83 -24.35 -45.12
N HIS A 941 -55.12 -24.03 -45.22
CA HIS A 941 -55.90 -23.42 -44.13
C HIS A 941 -56.31 -24.39 -43.01
N ASN A 942 -56.12 -25.70 -43.22
CA ASN A 942 -56.37 -26.74 -42.21
C ASN A 942 -55.08 -27.25 -41.56
N LEU A 943 -53.93 -26.68 -41.90
CA LEU A 943 -52.61 -27.18 -41.50
C LEU A 943 -51.83 -26.08 -40.77
N ILE A 944 -51.24 -26.41 -39.62
CA ILE A 944 -50.40 -25.47 -38.85
C ILE A 944 -49.03 -26.08 -38.54
N PRO A 945 -47.91 -25.41 -38.89
CA PRO A 945 -46.58 -25.81 -38.44
C PRO A 945 -46.41 -25.63 -36.93
N LEU A 946 -45.94 -26.65 -36.22
CA LEU A 946 -45.77 -26.63 -34.78
C LEU A 946 -44.43 -27.23 -34.34
N CYS A 947 -43.90 -26.76 -33.21
CA CYS A 947 -42.81 -27.44 -32.52
C CYS A 947 -43.34 -28.69 -31.79
N ARG A 948 -42.44 -29.59 -31.39
CA ARG A 948 -42.79 -30.87 -30.76
C ARG A 948 -43.63 -30.73 -29.49
N GLU A 949 -43.35 -29.72 -28.66
CA GLU A 949 -44.07 -29.48 -27.41
C GLU A 949 -45.52 -29.05 -27.65
N HIS A 950 -45.75 -28.06 -28.52
CA HIS A 950 -47.09 -27.59 -28.85
C HIS A 950 -47.90 -28.62 -29.64
N HIS A 951 -47.25 -29.37 -30.53
CA HIS A 951 -47.89 -30.50 -31.21
C HIS A 951 -48.38 -31.55 -30.21
N LYS A 952 -47.58 -31.86 -29.18
CA LYS A 952 -47.97 -32.78 -28.11
C LYS A 952 -49.05 -32.16 -27.20
N ALA A 953 -48.97 -30.87 -26.87
CA ALA A 953 -49.95 -30.20 -26.03
C ALA A 953 -51.36 -30.19 -26.63
N ILE A 954 -51.46 -30.07 -27.97
CA ILE A 954 -52.74 -30.20 -28.68
C ILE A 954 -53.23 -31.65 -28.67
N HIS A 955 -52.36 -32.63 -28.92
CA HIS A 955 -52.71 -34.05 -28.84
C HIS A 955 -53.16 -34.48 -27.43
N ASP A 956 -52.53 -33.94 -26.40
CA ASP A 956 -52.86 -34.18 -24.98
C ASP A 956 -54.10 -33.39 -24.53
N GLY A 957 -54.75 -32.61 -25.41
CA GLY A 957 -55.96 -31.82 -25.14
C GLY A 957 -55.73 -30.57 -24.28
N LYS A 958 -54.48 -30.20 -24.01
CA LYS A 958 -54.13 -29.01 -23.20
C LYS A 958 -54.31 -27.71 -23.96
N ILE A 959 -54.21 -27.75 -25.29
CA ILE A 959 -54.43 -26.61 -26.17
C ILE A 959 -55.50 -27.00 -27.19
N ARG A 960 -56.55 -26.19 -27.29
CA ARG A 960 -57.60 -26.37 -28.30
C ARG A 960 -57.46 -25.30 -29.38
N VAL A 961 -57.21 -25.73 -30.61
CA VAL A 961 -57.06 -24.82 -31.76
C VAL A 961 -58.42 -24.54 -32.39
N GLY A 962 -58.81 -23.27 -32.50
CA GLY A 962 -60.06 -22.79 -33.11
C GLY A 962 -59.95 -22.49 -34.61
N GLY A 963 -58.74 -22.44 -35.16
CA GLY A 963 -58.47 -22.16 -36.57
C GLY A 963 -58.17 -20.69 -36.84
N PHE A 964 -57.96 -20.35 -38.12
CA PHE A 964 -57.55 -18.99 -38.51
C PHE A 964 -58.75 -18.05 -38.64
N VAL A 965 -58.64 -16.84 -38.07
CA VAL A 965 -59.64 -15.77 -38.12
C VAL A 965 -58.99 -14.49 -38.66
N MET A 966 -59.73 -13.74 -39.49
CA MET A 966 -59.25 -12.47 -40.03
C MET A 966 -59.38 -11.36 -38.97
N THR A 967 -58.28 -10.68 -38.67
CA THR A 967 -58.22 -9.52 -37.77
C THR A 967 -57.68 -8.30 -38.51
N SER A 968 -57.69 -7.13 -37.87
CA SER A 968 -57.12 -5.89 -38.43
C SER A 968 -55.60 -5.97 -38.67
N LYS A 969 -54.93 -7.03 -38.21
CA LYS A 969 -53.51 -7.31 -38.42
C LYS A 969 -53.25 -8.44 -39.42
N GLY A 970 -54.30 -9.02 -40.03
CA GLY A 970 -54.21 -10.13 -40.98
C GLY A 970 -54.85 -11.41 -40.46
N LEU A 971 -54.43 -12.56 -41.00
CA LEU A 971 -54.97 -13.86 -40.64
C LEU A 971 -54.28 -14.38 -39.36
N GLU A 972 -54.99 -14.49 -38.24
CA GLU A 972 -54.43 -14.92 -36.95
C GLU A 972 -55.01 -16.27 -36.51
N LEU A 973 -54.19 -17.13 -35.91
CA LEU A 973 -54.64 -18.43 -35.38
C LEU A 973 -55.29 -18.24 -34.00
N THR A 974 -56.54 -18.67 -33.87
CA THR A 974 -57.23 -18.71 -32.58
C THR A 974 -56.97 -20.04 -31.88
N TYR A 975 -56.63 -20.01 -30.59
CA TYR A 975 -56.48 -21.18 -29.74
C TYR A 975 -56.76 -20.84 -28.27
N GLU A 976 -57.12 -21.84 -27.48
CA GLU A 976 -57.41 -21.74 -26.05
C GLU A 976 -56.55 -22.73 -25.27
N GLU A 977 -55.90 -22.28 -24.20
CA GLU A 977 -55.17 -23.16 -23.26
C GLU A 977 -56.12 -23.62 -22.14
N GLN A 978 -56.28 -24.93 -21.98
CA GLN A 978 -57.04 -25.48 -20.85
C GLN A 978 -56.15 -25.52 -19.60
N ILE A 979 -56.38 -24.57 -18.68
CA ILE A 979 -55.84 -24.65 -17.31
C ILE A 979 -56.47 -25.87 -16.63
N SER A 980 -55.65 -26.84 -16.23
CA SER A 980 -56.09 -27.95 -15.39
C SER A 980 -56.67 -27.40 -14.08
N LYS A 981 -57.96 -27.61 -13.83
CA LYS A 981 -58.57 -27.35 -12.52
C LYS A 981 -57.75 -28.06 -11.44
N VAL A 982 -57.30 -27.29 -10.45
CA VAL A 982 -56.72 -27.77 -9.21
C VAL A 982 -57.59 -28.91 -8.67
N LYS A 983 -57.02 -30.12 -8.53
CA LYS A 983 -57.62 -31.17 -7.69
C LYS A 983 -57.60 -30.63 -6.26
N ASN A 984 -58.73 -30.13 -5.78
CA ASN A 984 -58.97 -29.98 -4.35
C ASN A 984 -58.72 -31.36 -3.71
N LYS A 985 -57.72 -31.44 -2.83
CA LYS A 985 -57.59 -32.53 -1.88
C LYS A 985 -58.86 -32.54 -1.04
N ILE A 986 -59.76 -33.47 -1.34
CA ILE A 986 -60.75 -33.92 -0.37
C ILE A 986 -59.94 -34.69 0.67
N VAL A 987 -59.94 -34.18 1.90
CA VAL A 987 -59.47 -34.93 3.07
C VAL A 987 -60.52 -36.00 3.32
N GLU A 988 -60.19 -37.26 3.06
CA GLU A 988 -60.97 -38.40 3.53
C GLU A 988 -60.60 -38.66 5.00
N GLU A 989 -61.53 -38.38 5.92
CA GLU A 989 -61.53 -38.98 7.24
C GLU A 989 -62.05 -40.44 7.14
N PRO A 990 -61.52 -41.38 7.95
CA PRO A 990 -61.83 -42.79 7.81
C PRO A 990 -63.22 -43.14 8.37
N GLN A 991 -63.92 -44.05 7.69
CA GLN A 991 -65.15 -44.67 8.19
C GLN A 991 -64.89 -45.44 9.49
N ILE A 992 -65.62 -45.10 10.54
CA ILE A 992 -65.81 -45.93 11.72
C ILE A 992 -67.26 -46.44 11.72
N ASN A 993 -67.39 -47.77 11.79
CA ASN A 993 -68.64 -48.51 11.85
C ASN A 993 -69.47 -48.15 13.10
N GLY A 994 -70.79 -48.17 12.95
CA GLY A 994 -71.73 -47.67 13.95
C GLY A 994 -71.73 -48.42 15.28
N PHE A 995 -72.20 -47.73 16.32
CA PHE A 995 -72.87 -48.30 17.48
C PHE A 995 -73.87 -47.28 18.07
N VAL A 996 -74.84 -47.84 18.78
CA VAL A 996 -76.11 -47.31 19.28
C VAL A 996 -75.94 -46.32 20.46
N LEU A 997 -76.94 -45.46 20.66
CA LEU A 997 -77.15 -44.62 21.85
C LEU A 997 -77.27 -45.47 23.12
N ASP A 998 -76.50 -45.16 24.15
CA ASP A 998 -76.94 -45.22 25.56
C ASP A 998 -76.00 -44.36 26.43
N ASP A 999 -76.62 -43.50 27.24
CA ASP A 999 -76.22 -43.09 28.58
C ASP A 999 -74.78 -42.58 28.86
N TRP A 1000 -74.61 -41.24 28.85
CA TRP A 1000 -74.26 -40.34 30.00
C TRP A 1000 -73.85 -38.94 29.53
#